data_AF-A0A5A7XZ93-F1
#
_entry.id   AF-A0A5A7XZ93-F1
#
_cell.length_a   1.000
_cell.length_b   1.000
_cell.length_c   1.000
_cell.angle_alpha   90.00
_cell.angle_beta   90.00
_cell.angle_gamma   90.00
#
_symmetry.space_group_name_H-M   'P 1'
#
loop_
_entity.id
_entity.type
_entity.pdbx_description
1 polymer ?
#
loop_
_entity_poly.entity_id
_entity_poly.type
_entity_poly.pdbx_seq_one_letter_code
_entity_poly.pdbx_strand_id
1 'polypeptide(L)'
;MSDVAESLVRVDGETGLEFCQGAGLLIVDELKNRQAETGTVSELIVMAVMAKLQQTCAEAYLDLKRPRSEIEGVLRAGLRELHRQAESWVNDGLNDDQIAAQQAAYEVEIERSNAVAARAVPEARRKPTPMDFDELLEAQGGETRMIIFEIARVVTPELFAFMLNVPSDRVFDHIPNDTQREVIGELTSILRQLPGYEYELSDGAIGEALISYQSELKSSQATHFHVKCGGLRPPIDDDGSLDSALQIVAMDVVAARLCDESTLMRTLATHPLHRELVLRVMKEGEPIAALFTRAAEADSNLDAVERQMAAYYMNPVIAHWTDGSGGSLDVRHVPEALIASLRLTCDTSDDVLREVCDSVAESLTQARELAAGGPVNAVAYVGLCNVALDDDVPRIELPNMMIRRPSVFEKHAVPSFVKKATLVAEVSTELQLRDVTLQSMSMNDDPKEILREFAEQNERSITYADKRKALSESLPERVLQLRFAIALASPQRRLLGPVWVYTIYRNPLTGHGGNSLGSAGAGESNFRDQAIDRLAAERVARYFVPTDNLHASLRLARTRILQALSERGDVIDCFIDFVIAWESVVGYSESTTFLVSAAMSTLLSPDDVEKRRDLFNQVKKLYGHRSAVVHGSAGRDAPSKSFKITEVSDYATQAGRLAIDTFKRVLERPELLDLDTQERVRMVLLGFPK
;
A
#
# COMPACT_ATOMS: atom_id res chain seq x y z
N MET A 1 -29.19 12.28 26.31
CA MET A 1 -28.83 13.51 25.57
C MET A 1 -27.79 14.35 26.31
N SER A 2 -27.94 14.63 27.62
CA SER A 2 -26.87 15.29 28.42
C SER A 2 -25.54 14.51 28.38
N ASP A 3 -25.58 13.18 28.61
CA ASP A 3 -24.38 12.32 28.48
C ASP A 3 -23.76 12.35 27.08
N VAL A 4 -24.61 12.46 26.04
CA VAL A 4 -24.17 12.50 24.62
C VAL A 4 -23.44 13.82 24.34
N ALA A 5 -23.94 14.93 24.90
CA ALA A 5 -23.30 16.24 24.80
C ALA A 5 -21.99 16.32 25.61
N GLU A 6 -21.87 15.56 26.71
CA GLU A 6 -20.61 15.41 27.44
C GLU A 6 -19.61 14.51 26.70
N SER A 7 -20.10 13.45 26.04
CA SER A 7 -19.27 12.57 25.21
C SER A 7 -18.68 13.25 23.98
N LEU A 8 -19.25 14.37 23.51
CA LEU A 8 -18.65 15.22 22.46
C LEU A 8 -17.26 15.76 22.85
N VAL A 9 -16.98 15.95 24.15
CA VAL A 9 -15.65 16.38 24.65
C VAL A 9 -14.57 15.35 24.31
N ARG A 10 -14.96 14.09 24.09
CA ARG A 10 -14.07 12.97 23.77
C ARG A 10 -13.82 12.81 22.27
N VAL A 11 -14.54 13.56 21.42
CA VAL A 11 -14.32 13.59 19.98
C VAL A 11 -13.17 14.55 19.71
N ASP A 12 -11.99 13.99 19.43
CA ASP A 12 -10.87 14.77 18.93
C ASP A 12 -10.91 14.85 17.41
N GLY A 13 -10.80 16.08 16.91
CA GLY A 13 -10.58 16.42 15.52
C GLY A 13 -9.62 17.60 15.47
N GLU A 14 -8.58 17.49 14.64
CA GLU A 14 -7.62 18.57 14.39
C GLU A 14 -8.27 19.71 13.58
N THR A 15 -9.35 19.42 12.86
CA THR A 15 -10.16 20.38 12.11
C THR A 15 -11.64 20.39 12.54
N GLY A 16 -12.35 21.48 12.21
CA GLY A 16 -13.79 21.60 12.46
C GLY A 16 -14.64 20.54 11.78
N LEU A 17 -14.21 20.08 10.60
CA LEU A 17 -14.87 19.01 9.84
C LEU A 17 -14.69 17.64 10.51
N GLU A 18 -13.47 17.35 11.01
CA GLU A 18 -13.17 16.13 11.76
C GLU A 18 -14.01 16.00 13.03
N PHE A 19 -14.15 17.11 13.75
CA PHE A 19 -15.00 17.16 14.94
C PHE A 19 -16.46 16.84 14.58
N CYS A 20 -16.97 17.44 13.50
CA CYS A 20 -18.34 17.24 13.03
C CYS A 20 -18.63 15.79 12.60
N GLN A 21 -17.73 15.16 11.82
CA GLN A 21 -17.89 13.78 11.38
C GLN A 21 -17.76 12.78 12.55
N GLY A 22 -16.78 12.99 13.43
CA GLY A 22 -16.61 12.17 14.63
C GLY A 22 -17.77 12.30 15.61
N ALA A 23 -18.31 13.52 15.77
CA ALA A 23 -19.51 13.79 16.56
C ALA A 23 -20.73 13.06 16.00
N GLY A 24 -20.95 13.13 14.68
CA GLY A 24 -22.06 12.46 14.01
C GLY A 24 -22.08 10.96 14.23
N LEU A 25 -20.94 10.32 13.95
CA LEU A 25 -20.79 8.87 14.14
C LEU A 25 -20.96 8.47 15.60
N LEU A 26 -20.34 9.19 16.55
CA LEU A 26 -20.50 8.92 17.98
C LEU A 26 -21.97 9.00 18.40
N ILE A 27 -22.67 10.05 17.99
CA ILE A 27 -24.06 10.28 18.39
C ILE A 27 -24.98 9.20 17.80
N VAL A 28 -24.80 8.83 16.52
CA VAL A 28 -25.58 7.76 15.88
C VAL A 28 -25.36 6.41 16.58
N ASP A 29 -24.12 6.08 16.93
CA ASP A 29 -23.78 4.81 17.56
C ASP A 29 -24.32 4.73 19.01
N GLU A 30 -24.19 5.81 19.77
CA GLU A 30 -24.72 5.91 21.13
C GLU A 30 -26.26 5.79 21.14
N LEU A 31 -26.92 6.33 20.12
CA LEU A 31 -28.37 6.24 19.95
C LEU A 31 -28.80 4.83 19.50
N LYS A 32 -28.10 4.22 18.54
CA LYS A 32 -28.34 2.84 18.09
C LYS A 32 -28.16 1.81 19.20
N ASN A 33 -27.12 1.96 20.01
CA ASN A 33 -26.86 1.07 21.15
C ASN A 33 -27.92 1.19 22.26
N ARG A 34 -28.65 2.31 22.30
CA ARG A 34 -29.78 2.51 23.22
C ARG A 34 -31.15 2.19 22.58
N GLN A 35 -31.17 1.83 21.29
CA GLN A 35 -32.38 1.63 20.49
C GLN A 35 -33.11 0.31 20.77
N ALA A 36 -32.47 -0.65 21.45
CA ALA A 36 -33.08 -1.95 21.77
C ALA A 36 -34.32 -1.86 22.69
N GLU A 37 -34.66 -0.68 23.24
CA GLU A 37 -35.71 -0.52 24.25
C GLU A 37 -36.79 0.55 23.93
N THR A 38 -36.82 1.19 22.77
CA THR A 38 -37.57 2.47 22.65
C THR A 38 -38.46 2.66 21.41
N GLY A 39 -39.69 3.18 21.62
CA GLY A 39 -40.72 3.44 20.59
C GLY A 39 -40.58 4.75 19.79
N THR A 40 -41.64 5.12 19.05
CA THR A 40 -41.73 6.14 17.97
C THR A 40 -41.09 7.51 18.28
N VAL A 41 -41.08 7.95 19.54
CA VAL A 41 -40.43 9.21 19.98
C VAL A 41 -38.91 9.16 19.83
N SER A 42 -38.29 7.99 19.91
CA SER A 42 -36.83 7.84 19.78
C SER A 42 -36.37 7.91 18.33
N GLU A 43 -37.17 7.43 17.38
CA GLU A 43 -36.91 7.63 15.94
C GLU A 43 -36.94 9.11 15.57
N LEU A 44 -37.92 9.85 16.11
CA LEU A 44 -37.99 11.31 15.98
C LEU A 44 -36.74 12.01 16.53
N ILE A 45 -36.25 11.60 17.70
CA ILE A 45 -35.02 12.15 18.29
C ILE A 45 -33.80 11.87 17.41
N VAL A 46 -33.68 10.65 16.85
CA VAL A 46 -32.59 10.28 15.94
C VAL A 46 -32.62 11.12 14.67
N MET A 47 -33.80 11.26 14.04
CA MET A 47 -33.96 12.08 12.84
C MET A 47 -33.62 13.55 13.09
N ALA A 48 -34.10 14.10 14.21
CA ALA A 48 -33.86 15.47 14.61
C ALA A 48 -32.37 15.76 14.86
N VAL A 49 -31.69 14.83 15.52
CA VAL A 49 -30.25 14.87 15.76
C VAL A 49 -29.46 14.79 14.45
N MET A 50 -29.83 13.87 13.56
CA MET A 50 -29.20 13.73 12.23
C MET A 50 -29.37 15.01 11.40
N ALA A 51 -30.58 15.58 11.35
CA ALA A 51 -30.87 16.82 10.63
C ALA A 51 -30.00 17.98 11.14
N LYS A 52 -29.92 18.14 12.47
CA LYS A 52 -29.15 19.24 13.08
C LYS A 52 -27.66 19.07 12.91
N LEU A 53 -27.18 17.83 12.96
CA LEU A 53 -25.78 17.53 12.77
C LEU A 53 -25.37 17.77 11.31
N GLN A 54 -26.18 17.33 10.35
CA GLN A 54 -25.96 17.62 8.92
C GLN A 54 -26.02 19.11 8.60
N GLN A 55 -26.98 19.84 9.18
CA GLN A 55 -27.04 21.30 9.04
C GLN A 55 -25.75 21.95 9.57
N THR A 56 -25.33 21.57 10.77
CA THR A 56 -24.12 22.15 11.39
C THR A 56 -22.86 21.77 10.62
N CYS A 57 -22.80 20.54 10.08
CA CYS A 57 -21.73 20.12 9.18
C CYS A 57 -21.72 20.94 7.90
N ALA A 58 -22.87 21.19 7.28
CA ALA A 58 -23.00 21.99 6.05
C ALA A 58 -22.60 23.45 6.28
N GLU A 59 -23.02 24.05 7.40
CA GLU A 59 -22.63 25.40 7.81
C GLU A 59 -21.12 25.49 8.12
N ALA A 60 -20.54 24.48 8.79
CA ALA A 60 -19.11 24.40 9.05
C ALA A 60 -18.27 24.14 7.78
N TYR A 61 -18.80 23.36 6.83
CA TYR A 61 -18.13 23.05 5.56
C TYR A 61 -18.06 24.28 4.64
N LEU A 62 -19.09 25.14 4.68
CA LEU A 62 -19.13 26.40 3.95
C LEU A 62 -18.13 27.45 4.49
N ASP A 63 -17.70 27.30 5.75
CA ASP A 63 -16.84 28.27 6.44
C ASP A 63 -15.62 27.56 7.06
N LEU A 64 -14.75 27.01 6.20
CA LEU A 64 -13.52 26.23 6.49
C LEU A 64 -12.51 26.90 7.47
N LYS A 65 -12.79 28.11 7.97
CA LYS A 65 -11.91 28.90 8.86
C LYS A 65 -12.43 29.07 10.29
N ARG A 66 -13.58 28.51 10.68
CA ARG A 66 -14.08 28.68 12.05
C ARG A 66 -13.26 27.89 13.08
N PRO A 67 -12.88 28.50 14.23
CA PRO A 67 -12.24 27.79 15.33
C PRO A 67 -13.11 26.63 15.86
N ARG A 68 -12.48 25.52 16.26
CA ARG A 68 -13.16 24.33 16.85
C ARG A 68 -14.16 24.71 17.94
N SER A 69 -13.80 25.67 18.80
CA SER A 69 -14.65 26.14 19.91
C SER A 69 -15.98 26.75 19.45
N GLU A 70 -16.02 27.40 18.27
CA GLU A 70 -17.26 27.94 17.72
C GLU A 70 -18.16 26.83 17.19
N ILE A 71 -17.58 25.87 16.45
CA ILE A 71 -18.30 24.70 15.92
C ILE A 71 -18.86 23.84 17.05
N GLU A 72 -18.06 23.62 18.10
CA GLU A 72 -18.50 22.95 19.33
C GLU A 72 -19.61 23.73 20.04
N GLY A 73 -19.52 25.06 20.08
CA GLY A 73 -20.57 25.93 20.60
C GLY A 73 -21.90 25.76 19.85
N VAL A 74 -21.85 25.73 18.51
CA VAL A 74 -23.03 25.52 17.65
C VAL A 74 -23.62 24.12 17.86
N LEU A 75 -22.80 23.07 17.86
CA LEU A 75 -23.27 21.70 18.09
C LEU A 75 -23.87 21.52 19.49
N ARG A 76 -23.24 22.07 20.54
CA ARG A 76 -23.78 22.03 21.91
C ARG A 76 -25.08 22.82 22.05
N ALA A 77 -25.23 23.93 21.33
CA ALA A 77 -26.47 24.71 21.31
C ALA A 77 -27.58 23.91 20.61
N GLY A 78 -27.28 23.31 19.45
CA GLY A 78 -28.20 22.45 18.72
C GLY A 78 -28.67 21.23 19.53
N LEU A 79 -27.75 20.54 20.20
CA LEU A 79 -28.08 19.39 21.05
C LEU A 79 -28.88 19.77 22.30
N ARG A 80 -28.62 20.94 22.90
CA ARG A 80 -29.42 21.46 24.02
C ARG A 80 -30.84 21.79 23.59
N GLU A 81 -31.00 22.38 22.41
CA GLU A 81 -32.30 22.67 21.83
C GLU A 81 -33.08 21.38 21.51
N LEU A 82 -32.40 20.39 20.92
CA LEU A 82 -32.97 19.04 20.71
C LEU A 82 -33.37 18.36 22.02
N HIS A 83 -32.56 18.50 23.06
CA HIS A 83 -32.87 17.95 24.38
C HIS A 83 -34.14 18.58 24.96
N ARG A 84 -34.29 19.90 24.85
CA ARG A 84 -35.47 20.65 25.30
C ARG A 84 -36.73 20.25 24.52
N GLN A 85 -36.61 20.04 23.22
CA GLN A 85 -37.71 19.54 22.39
C GLN A 85 -38.10 18.11 22.75
N ALA A 86 -37.11 17.23 22.95
CA ALA A 86 -37.34 15.86 23.38
C ALA A 86 -38.01 15.78 24.76
N GLU A 87 -37.63 16.65 25.71
CA GLU A 87 -38.30 16.74 27.01
C GLU A 87 -39.76 17.17 26.89
N SER A 88 -40.07 18.13 26.01
CA SER A 88 -41.46 18.50 25.71
C SER A 88 -42.23 17.33 25.10
N TRP A 89 -41.64 16.59 24.15
CA TRP A 89 -42.31 15.41 23.56
C TRP A 89 -42.62 14.32 24.58
N VAL A 90 -41.72 14.08 25.53
CA VAL A 90 -41.89 13.10 26.59
C VAL A 90 -42.92 13.56 27.62
N ASN A 91 -42.91 14.83 28.00
CA ASN A 91 -43.78 15.37 29.04
C ASN A 91 -45.21 15.65 28.55
N ASP A 92 -45.35 16.17 27.34
CA ASP A 92 -46.65 16.60 26.79
C ASP A 92 -47.36 15.47 26.04
N GLY A 93 -46.61 14.45 25.60
CA GLY A 93 -47.08 13.37 24.75
C GLY A 93 -47.36 13.89 23.33
N LEU A 94 -46.73 13.28 22.33
CA LEU A 94 -47.09 13.52 20.93
C LEU A 94 -48.16 12.52 20.51
N ASN A 95 -49.22 13.01 19.86
CA ASN A 95 -50.12 12.13 19.10
C ASN A 95 -49.52 11.78 17.72
N ASP A 96 -50.08 10.78 17.06
CA ASP A 96 -49.55 10.25 15.79
C ASP A 96 -49.48 11.32 14.69
N ASP A 97 -50.44 12.26 14.65
CA ASP A 97 -50.44 13.37 13.68
C ASP A 97 -49.29 14.37 13.93
N GLN A 98 -48.99 14.65 15.19
CA GLN A 98 -47.87 15.50 15.59
C GLN A 98 -46.53 14.82 15.31
N ILE A 99 -46.46 13.50 15.49
CA ILE A 99 -45.27 12.69 15.15
C ILE A 99 -45.01 12.78 13.65
N ALA A 100 -46.03 12.50 12.83
CA ALA A 100 -45.92 12.53 11.37
C ALA A 100 -45.55 13.93 10.84
N ALA A 101 -46.17 14.99 11.40
CA ALA A 101 -45.85 16.37 11.04
C ALA A 101 -44.39 16.73 11.35
N GLN A 102 -43.88 16.25 12.49
CA GLN A 102 -42.51 16.55 12.89
C GLN A 102 -41.47 15.72 12.11
N GLN A 103 -41.80 14.48 11.76
CA GLN A 103 -40.99 13.66 10.84
C GLN A 103 -40.86 14.34 9.47
N ALA A 104 -41.98 14.76 8.88
CA ALA A 104 -42.00 15.46 7.60
C ALA A 104 -41.18 16.77 7.66
N ALA A 105 -41.25 17.51 8.77
CA ALA A 105 -40.46 18.72 8.95
C ALA A 105 -38.94 18.42 8.97
N TYR A 106 -38.51 17.36 9.66
CA TYR A 106 -37.10 16.96 9.68
C TYR A 106 -36.61 16.42 8.34
N GLU A 107 -37.45 15.69 7.60
CA GLU A 107 -37.11 15.23 6.24
C GLU A 107 -36.84 16.42 5.31
N VAL A 108 -37.68 17.46 5.34
CA VAL A 108 -37.47 18.69 4.57
C VAL A 108 -36.19 19.41 5.00
N GLU A 109 -35.89 19.46 6.30
CA GLU A 109 -34.65 20.06 6.83
C GLU A 109 -33.39 19.29 6.40
N ILE A 110 -33.47 17.95 6.40
CA ILE A 110 -32.42 17.04 5.92
C ILE A 110 -32.18 17.25 4.42
N GLU A 111 -33.25 17.24 3.61
CA GLU A 111 -33.15 17.49 2.17
C GLU A 111 -32.55 18.86 1.86
N ARG A 112 -32.98 19.90 2.58
CA ARG A 112 -32.43 21.24 2.45
C ARG A 112 -30.95 21.29 2.80
N SER A 113 -30.56 20.64 3.91
CA SER A 113 -29.15 20.59 4.36
C SER A 113 -28.28 19.81 3.38
N ASN A 114 -28.79 18.69 2.85
CA ASN A 114 -28.13 17.90 1.80
C ASN A 114 -27.99 18.70 0.51
N ALA A 115 -28.99 19.48 0.11
CA ALA A 115 -28.91 20.35 -1.06
C ALA A 115 -27.87 21.47 -0.89
N VAL A 116 -27.76 22.05 0.30
CA VAL A 116 -26.72 23.04 0.63
C VAL A 116 -25.33 22.39 0.62
N ALA A 117 -25.17 21.22 1.23
CA ALA A 117 -23.92 20.46 1.21
C ALA A 117 -23.52 20.06 -0.23
N ALA A 118 -24.46 19.56 -1.03
CA ALA A 118 -24.22 19.16 -2.41
C ALA A 118 -23.85 20.33 -3.34
N ARG A 119 -24.29 21.57 -3.02
CA ARG A 119 -23.85 22.80 -3.70
C ARG A 119 -22.48 23.28 -3.23
N ALA A 120 -22.11 22.99 -1.97
CA ALA A 120 -20.83 23.34 -1.39
C ALA A 120 -19.70 22.36 -1.79
N VAL A 121 -20.03 21.12 -2.14
CA VAL A 121 -19.09 20.13 -2.68
C VAL A 121 -18.81 20.45 -4.15
N PRO A 122 -17.54 20.78 -4.53
CA PRO A 122 -17.17 21.02 -5.92
C PRO A 122 -17.62 19.87 -6.83
N GLU A 123 -18.07 20.17 -8.04
CA GLU A 123 -18.60 19.17 -8.98
C GLU A 123 -17.62 18.01 -9.25
N ALA A 124 -16.31 18.31 -9.25
CA ALA A 124 -15.22 17.34 -9.34
C ALA A 124 -15.12 16.34 -8.15
N ARG A 125 -15.87 16.54 -7.07
CA ARG A 125 -15.91 15.68 -5.87
C ARG A 125 -17.22 14.89 -5.74
N ARG A 126 -18.16 15.01 -6.68
CA ARG A 126 -19.38 14.17 -6.68
C ARG A 126 -18.99 12.79 -7.19
N LYS A 127 -19.12 11.75 -6.35
CA LYS A 127 -19.03 10.37 -6.84
C LYS A 127 -20.10 10.18 -7.92
N PRO A 128 -19.79 9.57 -9.08
CA PRO A 128 -20.83 9.19 -10.02
C PRO A 128 -21.83 8.30 -9.28
N THR A 129 -23.12 8.53 -9.49
CA THR A 129 -24.17 7.69 -8.93
C THR A 129 -23.89 6.26 -9.39
N PRO A 130 -23.73 5.29 -8.48
CA PRO A 130 -23.65 3.88 -8.86
C PRO A 130 -24.87 3.57 -9.72
N MET A 131 -24.65 2.99 -10.90
CA MET A 131 -25.75 2.48 -11.72
C MET A 131 -26.53 1.45 -10.88
N ASP A 132 -27.85 1.48 -10.94
CA ASP A 132 -28.67 0.49 -10.24
C ASP A 132 -28.34 -0.91 -10.75
N PHE A 133 -28.23 -1.88 -9.85
CA PHE A 133 -27.83 -3.25 -10.18
C PHE A 133 -28.84 -3.91 -11.12
N ASP A 134 -30.12 -3.59 -10.96
CA ASP A 134 -31.19 -4.09 -11.83
C ASP A 134 -31.13 -3.45 -13.23
N GLU A 135 -30.82 -2.15 -13.33
CA GLU A 135 -30.57 -1.47 -14.61
C GLU A 135 -29.33 -2.04 -15.33
N LEU A 136 -28.27 -2.34 -14.58
CA LEU A 136 -27.07 -2.99 -15.11
C LEU A 136 -27.36 -4.40 -15.63
N LEU A 137 -28.15 -5.19 -14.90
CA LEU A 137 -28.57 -6.54 -15.30
C LEU A 137 -29.43 -6.51 -16.56
N GLU A 138 -30.37 -5.58 -16.65
CA GLU A 138 -31.23 -5.40 -17.83
C GLU A 138 -30.40 -4.98 -19.05
N ALA A 139 -29.40 -4.11 -18.87
CA ALA A 139 -28.55 -3.61 -19.95
C ALA A 139 -27.50 -4.62 -20.47
N GLN A 140 -26.88 -5.42 -19.59
CA GLN A 140 -25.91 -6.43 -20.00
C GLN A 140 -26.58 -7.68 -20.58
N GLY A 141 -27.72 -8.08 -20.01
CA GLY A 141 -28.33 -9.40 -20.19
C GLY A 141 -27.57 -10.48 -19.41
N GLY A 142 -28.29 -11.30 -18.63
CA GLY A 142 -27.68 -12.27 -17.70
C GLY A 142 -26.72 -13.28 -18.35
N GLU A 143 -26.96 -13.68 -19.60
CA GLU A 143 -26.08 -14.59 -20.34
C GLU A 143 -24.70 -13.96 -20.63
N THR A 144 -24.67 -12.69 -21.07
CA THR A 144 -23.42 -11.96 -21.33
C THR A 144 -22.54 -11.88 -20.08
N ARG A 145 -23.15 -11.63 -18.92
CA ARG A 145 -22.42 -11.50 -17.65
C ARG A 145 -21.79 -12.84 -17.21
N MET A 146 -22.51 -13.94 -17.43
CA MET A 146 -21.97 -15.29 -17.17
C MET A 146 -20.78 -15.60 -18.08
N ILE A 147 -20.85 -15.22 -19.37
CA ILE A 147 -19.74 -15.38 -20.31
C ILE A 147 -18.54 -14.52 -19.88
N ILE A 148 -18.74 -13.26 -19.51
CA ILE A 148 -17.70 -12.36 -18.99
C ILE A 148 -17.00 -12.99 -17.78
N PHE A 149 -17.77 -13.51 -16.82
CA PHE A 149 -17.23 -14.16 -15.64
C PHE A 149 -16.45 -15.44 -15.98
N GLU A 150 -16.97 -16.26 -16.89
CA GLU A 150 -16.32 -17.49 -17.36
C GLU A 150 -14.97 -17.18 -18.02
N ILE A 151 -14.93 -16.21 -18.94
CA ILE A 151 -13.71 -15.78 -19.62
C ILE A 151 -12.70 -15.22 -18.61
N ALA A 152 -13.11 -14.27 -17.77
CA ALA A 152 -12.23 -13.63 -16.79
C ALA A 152 -11.60 -14.64 -15.81
N ARG A 153 -12.35 -15.69 -15.44
CA ARG A 153 -11.84 -16.79 -14.62
C ARG A 153 -10.75 -17.59 -15.33
N VAL A 154 -10.87 -17.74 -16.65
CA VAL A 154 -9.94 -18.52 -17.48
C VAL A 154 -8.66 -17.72 -17.82
N VAL A 155 -8.77 -16.46 -18.26
CA VAL A 155 -7.61 -15.67 -18.76
C VAL A 155 -7.06 -14.65 -17.77
N THR A 156 -7.66 -14.52 -16.58
CA THR A 156 -7.55 -13.41 -15.61
C THR A 156 -8.44 -12.18 -15.94
N PRO A 157 -8.99 -11.51 -14.92
CA PRO A 157 -9.76 -10.27 -15.11
C PRO A 157 -8.95 -9.17 -15.79
N GLU A 158 -7.69 -9.00 -15.41
CA GLU A 158 -6.80 -7.97 -15.94
C GLU A 158 -6.49 -8.17 -17.42
N LEU A 159 -6.11 -9.38 -17.85
CA LEU A 159 -5.88 -9.65 -19.28
C LEU A 159 -7.17 -9.45 -20.09
N PHE A 160 -8.31 -9.88 -19.56
CA PHE A 160 -9.59 -9.69 -20.24
C PHE A 160 -9.95 -8.20 -20.37
N ALA A 161 -9.76 -7.42 -19.31
CA ALA A 161 -9.95 -5.98 -19.32
C ALA A 161 -9.05 -5.29 -20.35
N PHE A 162 -7.79 -5.71 -20.47
CA PHE A 162 -6.88 -5.24 -21.51
C PHE A 162 -7.42 -5.53 -22.92
N MET A 163 -7.83 -6.77 -23.21
CA MET A 163 -8.37 -7.11 -24.53
C MET A 163 -9.64 -6.34 -24.88
N LEU A 164 -10.45 -5.98 -23.88
CA LEU A 164 -11.66 -5.17 -24.08
C LEU A 164 -11.40 -3.66 -24.04
N ASN A 165 -10.17 -3.23 -23.75
CA ASN A 165 -9.79 -1.84 -23.55
C ASN A 165 -10.68 -1.14 -22.50
N VAL A 166 -10.79 -1.76 -21.31
CA VAL A 166 -11.54 -1.21 -20.18
C VAL A 166 -10.68 -1.21 -18.92
N PRO A 167 -10.99 -0.36 -17.92
CA PRO A 167 -10.37 -0.43 -16.61
C PRO A 167 -10.58 -1.82 -15.97
N SER A 168 -9.52 -2.37 -15.37
CA SER A 168 -9.53 -3.72 -14.81
C SER A 168 -10.50 -3.89 -13.64
N ASP A 169 -10.68 -2.84 -12.86
CA ASP A 169 -11.62 -2.79 -11.73
C ASP A 169 -13.09 -2.76 -12.17
N ARG A 170 -13.36 -2.50 -13.45
CA ARG A 170 -14.71 -2.39 -14.02
C ARG A 170 -15.09 -3.52 -14.96
N VAL A 171 -14.20 -4.48 -15.23
CA VAL A 171 -14.45 -5.50 -16.27
C VAL A 171 -15.75 -6.30 -16.05
N PHE A 172 -16.16 -6.53 -14.80
CA PHE A 172 -17.39 -7.26 -14.46
C PHE A 172 -18.67 -6.41 -14.54
N ASP A 173 -18.54 -5.10 -14.40
CA ASP A 173 -19.65 -4.14 -14.40
C ASP A 173 -19.72 -3.33 -15.70
N HIS A 174 -18.80 -3.59 -16.63
CA HIS A 174 -18.75 -2.94 -17.93
C HIS A 174 -19.85 -3.47 -18.84
N ILE A 175 -20.62 -2.58 -19.47
CA ILE A 175 -21.60 -2.96 -20.50
C ILE A 175 -20.89 -2.99 -21.85
N PRO A 176 -20.68 -4.17 -22.48
CA PRO A 176 -19.93 -4.24 -23.73
C PRO A 176 -20.69 -3.60 -24.89
N ASN A 177 -19.99 -2.78 -25.68
CA ASN A 177 -20.49 -2.31 -26.98
C ASN A 177 -20.48 -3.43 -28.03
N ASP A 178 -21.03 -3.19 -29.22
CA ASP A 178 -21.16 -4.22 -30.27
C ASP A 178 -19.81 -4.85 -30.65
N THR A 179 -18.76 -4.03 -30.82
CA THR A 179 -17.41 -4.50 -31.14
C THR A 179 -16.81 -5.35 -30.00
N GLN A 180 -17.01 -4.96 -28.75
CA GLN A 180 -16.59 -5.74 -27.59
C GLN A 180 -17.38 -7.06 -27.49
N ARG A 181 -18.69 -7.07 -27.83
CA ARG A 181 -19.48 -8.32 -27.88
C ARG A 181 -18.98 -9.27 -28.96
N GLU A 182 -18.57 -8.76 -30.12
CA GLU A 182 -17.91 -9.56 -31.15
C GLU A 182 -16.61 -10.18 -30.65
N VAL A 183 -15.74 -9.38 -30.00
CA VAL A 183 -14.50 -9.87 -29.40
C VAL A 183 -14.76 -10.91 -28.32
N ILE A 184 -15.76 -10.71 -27.45
CA ILE A 184 -16.17 -11.70 -26.44
C ILE A 184 -16.60 -13.02 -27.10
N GLY A 185 -17.37 -12.95 -28.19
CA GLY A 185 -17.78 -14.13 -28.95
C GLY A 185 -16.61 -14.87 -29.58
N GLU A 186 -15.69 -14.14 -30.21
CA GLU A 186 -14.47 -14.68 -30.81
C GLU A 186 -13.56 -15.33 -29.77
N LEU A 187 -13.31 -14.63 -28.66
CA LEU A 187 -12.52 -15.12 -27.53
C LEU A 187 -13.13 -16.39 -26.92
N THR A 188 -14.46 -16.42 -26.74
CA THR A 188 -15.16 -17.63 -26.26
C THR A 188 -14.92 -18.82 -27.20
N SER A 189 -14.96 -18.60 -28.52
CA SER A 189 -14.68 -19.63 -29.50
C SER A 189 -13.24 -20.13 -29.43
N ILE A 190 -12.26 -19.23 -29.29
CA ILE A 190 -10.84 -19.59 -29.15
C ILE A 190 -10.64 -20.42 -27.88
N LEU A 191 -11.13 -19.93 -26.73
CA LEU A 191 -10.92 -20.60 -25.45
C LEU A 191 -11.52 -22.01 -25.41
N ARG A 192 -12.73 -22.20 -25.98
CA ARG A 192 -13.37 -23.53 -26.07
C ARG A 192 -12.61 -24.55 -26.93
N GLN A 193 -11.72 -24.09 -27.82
CA GLN A 193 -10.88 -24.96 -28.63
C GLN A 193 -9.57 -25.32 -27.93
N LEU A 194 -9.23 -24.68 -26.80
CA LEU A 194 -7.99 -24.93 -26.10
C LEU A 194 -8.03 -26.28 -25.35
N PRO A 195 -6.93 -27.05 -25.37
CA PRO A 195 -6.81 -28.26 -24.57
C PRO A 195 -7.03 -28.00 -23.08
N GLY A 196 -7.99 -28.69 -22.49
CA GLY A 196 -8.27 -28.61 -21.05
C GLY A 196 -9.26 -27.52 -20.62
N TYR A 197 -9.92 -26.83 -21.56
CA TYR A 197 -10.88 -25.76 -21.24
C TYR A 197 -11.97 -26.15 -20.22
N GLU A 198 -12.50 -27.38 -20.30
CA GLU A 198 -13.55 -27.88 -19.40
C GLU A 198 -13.04 -28.24 -17.98
N TYR A 199 -11.72 -28.43 -17.80
CA TYR A 199 -11.13 -28.90 -16.56
C TYR A 199 -10.12 -27.88 -16.02
N GLU A 200 -8.91 -27.94 -16.53
CA GLU A 200 -7.77 -27.08 -16.20
C GLU A 200 -6.97 -26.94 -17.49
N LEU A 201 -6.80 -25.70 -17.96
CA LEU A 201 -6.04 -25.45 -19.18
C LEU A 201 -4.58 -25.86 -18.98
N SER A 202 -3.99 -26.49 -20.00
CA SER A 202 -2.57 -26.82 -19.95
C SER A 202 -1.72 -25.56 -19.82
N ASP A 203 -0.69 -25.61 -18.98
CA ASP A 203 0.25 -24.51 -18.74
C ASP A 203 0.74 -23.87 -20.05
N GLY A 204 0.35 -22.62 -20.26
CA GLY A 204 0.75 -21.82 -21.41
C GLY A 204 -0.11 -21.94 -22.67
N ALA A 205 -1.22 -22.70 -22.67
CA ALA A 205 -2.17 -22.70 -23.80
C ALA A 205 -2.73 -21.29 -24.08
N ILE A 206 -3.00 -20.52 -23.01
CA ILE A 206 -3.39 -19.10 -23.11
C ILE A 206 -2.25 -18.28 -23.73
N GLY A 207 -1.02 -18.51 -23.27
CA GLY A 207 0.17 -17.82 -23.77
C GLY A 207 0.38 -18.05 -25.26
N GLU A 208 0.20 -19.27 -25.75
CA GLU A 208 0.32 -19.61 -27.16
C GLU A 208 -0.83 -19.03 -28.00
N ALA A 209 -2.08 -19.18 -27.54
CA ALA A 209 -3.25 -18.78 -28.32
C ALA A 209 -3.50 -17.27 -28.33
N LEU A 210 -3.29 -16.57 -27.21
CA LEU A 210 -3.69 -15.18 -27.06
C LEU A 210 -2.52 -14.19 -27.03
N ILE A 211 -1.38 -14.59 -26.49
CA ILE A 211 -0.30 -13.66 -26.10
C ILE A 211 0.88 -13.74 -27.07
N SER A 212 1.13 -14.92 -27.65
CA SER A 212 2.19 -15.12 -28.64
C SER A 212 1.93 -14.35 -29.93
N TYR A 213 3.02 -13.96 -30.60
CA TYR A 213 2.93 -13.25 -31.86
C TYR A 213 2.28 -14.11 -32.94
N GLN A 214 1.30 -13.53 -33.65
CA GLN A 214 0.60 -14.15 -34.77
C GLN A 214 0.92 -13.42 -36.07
N SER A 215 1.42 -14.16 -37.06
CA SER A 215 1.93 -13.61 -38.32
C SER A 215 0.86 -12.89 -39.16
N GLU A 216 -0.37 -13.40 -39.09
CA GLU A 216 -1.56 -12.95 -39.79
C GLU A 216 -2.09 -11.63 -39.22
N LEU A 217 -1.94 -11.42 -37.91
CA LEU A 217 -2.33 -10.19 -37.22
C LEU A 217 -1.19 -9.16 -37.19
N LYS A 218 0.05 -9.60 -37.41
CA LYS A 218 1.28 -8.83 -37.18
C LYS A 218 1.38 -8.27 -35.75
N SER A 219 0.83 -9.00 -34.79
CA SER A 219 0.78 -8.68 -33.37
C SER A 219 0.32 -9.93 -32.60
N SER A 220 0.13 -9.84 -31.29
CA SER A 220 -0.59 -10.87 -30.53
C SER A 220 -2.10 -10.70 -30.65
N GLN A 221 -2.86 -11.78 -30.47
CA GLN A 221 -4.33 -11.73 -30.48
C GLN A 221 -4.86 -10.77 -29.39
N ALA A 222 -4.25 -10.79 -28.20
CA ALA A 222 -4.64 -9.93 -27.09
C ALA A 222 -4.50 -8.44 -27.45
N THR A 223 -3.37 -8.06 -28.05
CA THR A 223 -3.14 -6.68 -28.49
C THR A 223 -4.02 -6.30 -29.68
N HIS A 224 -4.25 -7.24 -30.60
CA HIS A 224 -5.20 -7.06 -31.69
C HIS A 224 -6.62 -6.77 -31.18
N PHE A 225 -7.10 -7.53 -30.19
CA PHE A 225 -8.38 -7.28 -29.55
C PHE A 225 -8.44 -5.94 -28.82
N HIS A 226 -7.39 -5.59 -28.07
CA HIS A 226 -7.30 -4.28 -27.41
C HIS A 226 -7.50 -3.15 -28.42
N VAL A 227 -6.78 -3.19 -29.55
CA VAL A 227 -6.89 -2.18 -30.62
C VAL A 227 -8.27 -2.22 -31.30
N LYS A 228 -8.81 -3.42 -31.57
CA LYS A 228 -10.16 -3.59 -32.14
C LYS A 228 -11.24 -2.98 -31.24
N CYS A 229 -11.06 -3.03 -29.92
CA CYS A 229 -11.94 -2.43 -28.92
C CYS A 229 -11.68 -0.92 -28.67
N GLY A 230 -10.92 -0.26 -29.54
CA GLY A 230 -10.67 1.19 -29.49
C GLY A 230 -9.35 1.60 -28.85
N GLY A 231 -8.55 0.65 -28.36
CA GLY A 231 -7.23 0.92 -27.79
C GLY A 231 -6.28 1.53 -28.82
N LEU A 232 -5.49 2.51 -28.39
CA LEU A 232 -4.57 3.23 -29.27
C LEU A 232 -3.21 2.52 -29.33
N ARG A 233 -2.85 2.02 -30.51
CA ARG A 233 -1.48 1.52 -30.79
C ARG A 233 -0.63 2.64 -31.41
N PRO A 234 0.45 3.09 -30.75
CA PRO A 234 1.42 4.01 -31.36
C PRO A 234 1.96 3.49 -32.70
N PRO A 235 2.02 4.33 -33.75
CA PRO A 235 2.59 3.94 -35.04
C PRO A 235 4.12 3.96 -34.97
N ILE A 236 4.71 2.82 -34.60
CA ILE A 236 6.17 2.62 -34.56
C ILE A 236 6.57 1.73 -35.73
N ASP A 237 7.39 2.27 -36.63
CA ASP A 237 8.01 1.51 -37.71
C ASP A 237 9.39 1.00 -37.25
N ASP A 238 9.75 -0.22 -37.66
CA ASP A 238 11.09 -0.75 -37.42
C ASP A 238 12.10 -0.04 -38.33
N ASP A 239 12.82 0.93 -37.76
CA ASP A 239 13.89 1.68 -38.41
C ASP A 239 15.28 1.00 -38.31
N GLY A 240 15.33 -0.21 -37.77
CA GLY A 240 16.58 -0.94 -37.53
C GLY A 240 17.27 -0.59 -36.21
N SER A 241 16.76 0.36 -35.42
CA SER A 241 17.30 0.71 -34.10
C SER A 241 16.85 -0.27 -33.02
N LEU A 242 17.63 -0.41 -31.94
CA LEU A 242 17.21 -1.22 -30.78
C LEU A 242 15.91 -0.68 -30.15
N ASP A 243 15.74 0.64 -30.16
CA ASP A 243 14.60 1.32 -29.53
C ASP A 243 13.27 0.99 -30.23
N SER A 244 13.18 1.17 -31.55
CA SER A 244 11.96 0.91 -32.32
C SER A 244 11.55 -0.58 -32.25
N ALA A 245 12.49 -1.50 -32.42
CA ALA A 245 12.20 -2.93 -32.31
C ALA A 245 11.75 -3.31 -30.89
N LEU A 246 12.36 -2.73 -29.84
CA LEU A 246 11.98 -3.06 -28.48
C LEU A 246 10.59 -2.53 -28.14
N GLN A 247 10.22 -1.34 -28.62
CA GLN A 247 8.87 -0.80 -28.48
C GLN A 247 7.82 -1.67 -29.20
N ILE A 248 8.10 -2.09 -30.45
CA ILE A 248 7.21 -2.99 -31.20
C ILE A 248 6.99 -4.29 -30.44
N VAL A 249 8.07 -4.95 -30.02
CA VAL A 249 7.99 -6.22 -29.30
C VAL A 249 7.30 -6.04 -27.96
N ALA A 250 7.63 -5.00 -27.20
CA ALA A 250 7.03 -4.74 -25.88
C ALA A 250 5.50 -4.55 -25.97
N MET A 251 5.00 -3.81 -26.97
CA MET A 251 3.56 -3.67 -27.18
C MET A 251 2.88 -5.01 -27.46
N ASP A 252 3.53 -5.90 -28.21
CA ASP A 252 2.94 -7.19 -28.59
C ASP A 252 2.94 -8.20 -27.43
N VAL A 253 3.93 -8.10 -26.52
CA VAL A 253 4.09 -9.04 -25.40
C VAL A 253 3.64 -8.50 -24.04
N VAL A 254 3.20 -7.23 -23.94
CA VAL A 254 2.81 -6.61 -22.66
C VAL A 254 1.70 -7.40 -21.94
N ALA A 255 0.79 -8.00 -22.70
CA ALA A 255 -0.27 -8.86 -22.19
C ALA A 255 0.26 -10.05 -21.37
N ALA A 256 1.49 -10.52 -21.63
CA ALA A 256 2.12 -11.57 -20.83
C ALA A 256 2.27 -11.17 -19.35
N ARG A 257 2.47 -9.87 -19.08
CA ARG A 257 2.59 -9.32 -17.72
C ARG A 257 1.26 -9.27 -16.96
N LEU A 258 0.13 -9.60 -17.60
CA LEU A 258 -1.18 -9.71 -16.96
C LEU A 258 -1.54 -11.17 -16.60
N CYS A 259 -0.69 -12.13 -16.95
CA CYS A 259 -0.89 -13.55 -16.65
C CYS A 259 0.07 -14.03 -15.56
N ASP A 260 1.25 -14.48 -15.94
CA ASP A 260 2.32 -14.93 -15.07
C ASP A 260 3.68 -14.56 -15.66
N GLU A 261 4.70 -14.46 -14.81
CA GLU A 261 6.05 -14.09 -15.24
C GLU A 261 6.66 -15.09 -16.24
N SER A 262 6.33 -16.38 -16.10
CA SER A 262 6.85 -17.44 -16.99
C SER A 262 6.37 -17.31 -18.44
N THR A 263 5.27 -16.61 -18.65
CA THR A 263 4.68 -16.39 -19.97
C THR A 263 5.52 -15.41 -20.79
N LEU A 264 6.13 -14.40 -20.16
CA LEU A 264 6.89 -13.36 -20.87
C LEU A 264 8.07 -13.95 -21.66
N MET A 265 8.93 -14.75 -21.01
CA MET A 265 10.09 -15.36 -21.67
C MET A 265 9.67 -16.23 -22.86
N ARG A 266 8.64 -17.06 -22.66
CA ARG A 266 8.14 -17.99 -23.69
C ARG A 266 7.59 -17.24 -24.89
N THR A 267 6.78 -16.21 -24.64
CA THR A 267 6.15 -15.40 -25.67
C THR A 267 7.15 -14.51 -26.41
N LEU A 268 8.14 -13.94 -25.70
CA LEU A 268 9.20 -13.16 -26.32
C LEU A 268 9.99 -14.01 -27.32
N ALA A 269 10.30 -15.26 -26.96
CA ALA A 269 11.08 -16.16 -27.81
C ALA A 269 10.39 -16.51 -29.14
N THR A 270 9.05 -16.39 -29.24
CA THR A 270 8.30 -16.65 -30.48
C THR A 270 8.15 -15.42 -31.36
N HIS A 271 8.50 -14.23 -30.88
CA HIS A 271 8.38 -12.99 -31.64
C HIS A 271 9.42 -12.93 -32.79
N PRO A 272 9.02 -12.57 -34.03
CA PRO A 272 9.92 -12.59 -35.18
C PRO A 272 11.12 -11.65 -35.06
N LEU A 273 11.00 -10.56 -34.29
CA LEU A 273 12.10 -9.61 -34.01
C LEU A 273 12.99 -10.01 -32.82
N HIS A 274 12.73 -11.11 -32.11
CA HIS A 274 13.49 -11.45 -30.90
C HIS A 274 14.98 -11.66 -31.20
N ARG A 275 15.29 -12.37 -32.28
CA ARG A 275 16.69 -12.59 -32.69
C ARG A 275 17.37 -11.26 -33.04
N GLU A 276 16.67 -10.39 -33.76
CA GLU A 276 17.13 -9.07 -34.17
C GLU A 276 17.36 -8.17 -32.96
N LEU A 277 16.52 -8.25 -31.93
CA LEU A 277 16.74 -7.54 -30.66
C LEU A 277 18.07 -7.94 -30.03
N VAL A 278 18.34 -9.24 -29.89
CA VAL A 278 19.61 -9.73 -29.33
C VAL A 278 20.78 -9.23 -30.18
N LEU A 279 20.70 -9.35 -31.51
CA LEU A 279 21.76 -8.85 -32.41
C LEU A 279 21.96 -7.33 -32.31
N ARG A 280 20.87 -6.56 -32.11
CA ARG A 280 20.94 -5.10 -31.92
C ARG A 280 21.56 -4.74 -30.57
N VAL A 281 21.27 -5.48 -29.50
CA VAL A 281 21.95 -5.32 -28.20
C VAL A 281 23.45 -5.63 -28.32
N MET A 282 23.82 -6.65 -29.11
CA MET A 282 25.20 -7.06 -29.35
C MET A 282 25.95 -6.15 -30.35
N LYS A 283 25.31 -5.14 -30.92
CA LYS A 283 25.90 -4.31 -31.98
C LYS A 283 27.08 -3.50 -31.43
N GLU A 284 28.15 -3.42 -32.23
CA GLU A 284 29.29 -2.57 -31.92
C GLU A 284 28.83 -1.11 -31.71
N GLY A 285 29.28 -0.51 -30.60
CA GLY A 285 28.91 0.84 -30.19
C GLY A 285 27.70 0.93 -29.25
N GLU A 286 26.94 -0.14 -29.04
CA GLU A 286 25.91 -0.15 -28.00
C GLU A 286 26.55 -0.24 -26.59
N PRO A 287 26.23 0.68 -25.67
CA PRO A 287 26.81 0.67 -24.33
C PRO A 287 26.59 -0.64 -23.56
N ILE A 288 25.46 -1.32 -23.81
CA ILE A 288 25.13 -2.59 -23.17
C ILE A 288 26.12 -3.69 -23.62
N ALA A 289 26.46 -3.78 -24.90
CA ALA A 289 27.47 -4.73 -25.40
C ALA A 289 28.84 -4.49 -24.73
N ALA A 290 29.23 -3.23 -24.56
CA ALA A 290 30.51 -2.86 -23.96
C ALA A 290 30.66 -3.37 -22.51
N LEU A 291 29.57 -3.64 -21.80
CA LEU A 291 29.61 -4.27 -20.47
C LEU A 291 30.23 -5.67 -20.54
N PHE A 292 29.81 -6.51 -21.49
CA PHE A 292 30.32 -7.87 -21.68
C PHE A 292 31.74 -7.88 -22.21
N THR A 293 32.04 -7.01 -23.19
CA THR A 293 33.38 -6.88 -23.75
C THR A 293 34.41 -6.45 -22.70
N ARG A 294 34.09 -5.43 -21.88
CA ARG A 294 34.99 -4.99 -20.79
C ARG A 294 35.23 -6.08 -19.75
N ALA A 295 34.21 -6.85 -19.41
CA ALA A 295 34.35 -7.97 -18.48
C ALA A 295 35.33 -9.03 -19.03
N ALA A 296 35.22 -9.35 -20.33
CA ALA A 296 36.13 -10.27 -20.99
C ALA A 296 37.56 -9.73 -21.07
N GLU A 297 37.72 -8.44 -21.39
CA GLU A 297 39.01 -7.78 -21.47
C GLU A 297 39.73 -7.70 -20.12
N ALA A 298 38.97 -7.47 -19.05
CA ALA A 298 39.49 -7.39 -17.69
C ALA A 298 39.86 -8.74 -17.07
N ASP A 299 39.41 -9.87 -17.64
CA ASP A 299 39.72 -11.20 -17.12
C ASP A 299 41.17 -11.59 -17.41
N SER A 300 41.98 -11.67 -16.35
CA SER A 300 43.39 -12.04 -16.43
C SER A 300 43.64 -13.54 -16.61
N ASN A 301 42.63 -14.37 -16.42
CA ASN A 301 42.75 -15.83 -16.55
C ASN A 301 42.63 -16.30 -18.01
N LEU A 302 42.06 -15.47 -18.88
CA LEU A 302 41.91 -15.77 -20.30
C LEU A 302 43.18 -15.42 -21.08
N ASP A 303 43.57 -16.31 -21.98
CA ASP A 303 44.55 -15.98 -23.01
C ASP A 303 43.99 -15.01 -24.06
N ALA A 304 44.81 -14.60 -25.04
CA ALA A 304 44.39 -13.63 -26.05
C ALA A 304 43.25 -14.14 -26.96
N VAL A 305 43.25 -15.44 -27.30
CA VAL A 305 42.24 -16.05 -28.17
C VAL A 305 40.94 -16.25 -27.40
N GLU A 306 41.03 -16.75 -26.17
CA GLU A 306 39.89 -16.92 -25.26
C GLU A 306 39.22 -15.58 -24.96
N ARG A 307 40.00 -14.53 -24.69
CA ARG A 307 39.49 -13.16 -24.49
C ARG A 307 38.75 -12.65 -25.72
N GLN A 308 39.31 -12.87 -26.92
CA GLN A 308 38.65 -12.48 -28.17
C GLN A 308 37.34 -13.25 -28.38
N MET A 309 37.32 -14.56 -28.11
CA MET A 309 36.12 -15.37 -28.21
C MET A 309 35.06 -14.93 -27.20
N ALA A 310 35.42 -14.73 -25.94
CA ALA A 310 34.51 -14.29 -24.88
C ALA A 310 33.89 -12.92 -25.20
N ALA A 311 34.68 -11.99 -25.74
CA ALA A 311 34.20 -10.70 -26.20
C ALA A 311 33.25 -10.82 -27.41
N TYR A 312 33.57 -11.70 -28.37
CA TYR A 312 32.77 -11.89 -29.59
C TYR A 312 31.43 -12.58 -29.31
N TYR A 313 31.42 -13.61 -28.46
CA TYR A 313 30.21 -14.34 -28.08
C TYR A 313 29.43 -13.66 -26.95
N MET A 314 30.00 -12.63 -26.32
CA MET A 314 29.44 -11.93 -25.15
C MET A 314 29.04 -12.92 -24.06
N ASN A 315 30.02 -13.70 -23.60
CA ASN A 315 29.81 -14.68 -22.54
C ASN A 315 29.08 -14.05 -21.34
N PRO A 316 28.22 -14.82 -20.63
CA PRO A 316 27.53 -14.32 -19.45
C PRO A 316 28.48 -13.70 -18.43
N VAL A 317 28.02 -12.66 -17.75
CA VAL A 317 28.78 -11.94 -16.73
C VAL A 317 28.04 -11.99 -15.40
N ILE A 318 28.76 -11.77 -14.31
CA ILE A 318 28.18 -11.49 -13.01
C ILE A 318 28.33 -9.99 -12.78
N ALA A 319 27.21 -9.28 -12.65
CA ALA A 319 27.17 -7.86 -12.38
C ALA A 319 26.76 -7.59 -10.92
N HIS A 320 27.41 -6.62 -10.28
CA HIS A 320 27.11 -6.16 -8.93
C HIS A 320 26.75 -4.68 -8.92
N TRP A 321 25.71 -4.33 -8.16
CA TRP A 321 25.10 -3.00 -8.17
C TRP A 321 25.19 -2.31 -6.81
N THR A 322 24.96 -0.99 -6.77
CA THR A 322 24.98 -0.18 -5.54
C THR A 322 23.91 -0.53 -4.52
N ASP A 323 22.77 -1.03 -4.96
CA ASP A 323 21.66 -1.45 -4.08
C ASP A 323 21.97 -2.77 -3.33
N GLY A 324 23.14 -3.36 -3.59
CA GLY A 324 23.59 -4.62 -3.02
C GLY A 324 23.15 -5.86 -3.80
N SER A 325 22.30 -5.68 -4.82
CA SER A 325 21.91 -6.75 -5.73
C SER A 325 23.09 -7.15 -6.61
N GLY A 326 23.05 -8.39 -7.09
CA GLY A 326 23.97 -8.89 -8.09
C GLY A 326 23.45 -10.18 -8.68
N GLY A 327 23.88 -10.51 -9.89
CA GLY A 327 23.35 -11.66 -10.59
C GLY A 327 24.08 -11.94 -11.90
N SER A 328 23.84 -13.14 -12.42
CA SER A 328 24.24 -13.49 -13.78
C SER A 328 23.42 -12.67 -14.77
N LEU A 329 24.11 -12.10 -15.74
CA LEU A 329 23.56 -11.36 -16.85
C LEU A 329 24.03 -12.03 -18.14
N ASP A 330 23.06 -12.41 -18.97
CA ASP A 330 23.29 -12.95 -20.30
C ASP A 330 22.74 -11.94 -21.32
N VAL A 331 23.51 -11.63 -22.36
CA VAL A 331 23.11 -10.67 -23.39
C VAL A 331 21.77 -11.05 -24.04
N ARG A 332 21.47 -12.36 -24.12
CA ARG A 332 20.22 -12.90 -24.68
C ARG A 332 19.00 -12.58 -23.82
N HIS A 333 19.19 -12.37 -22.52
CA HIS A 333 18.10 -12.04 -21.58
C HIS A 333 17.91 -10.53 -21.41
N VAL A 334 18.79 -9.68 -21.97
CA VAL A 334 18.66 -8.22 -21.85
C VAL A 334 17.32 -7.70 -22.39
N PRO A 335 16.82 -8.10 -23.58
CA PRO A 335 15.52 -7.63 -24.05
C PRO A 335 14.37 -8.01 -23.11
N GLU A 336 14.41 -9.21 -22.53
CA GLU A 336 13.45 -9.65 -21.53
C GLU A 336 13.52 -8.80 -20.27
N ALA A 337 14.73 -8.58 -19.73
CA ALA A 337 14.95 -7.76 -18.55
C ALA A 337 14.42 -6.33 -18.73
N LEU A 338 14.62 -5.74 -19.92
CA LEU A 338 14.09 -4.41 -20.26
C LEU A 338 12.56 -4.36 -20.25
N ILE A 339 11.89 -5.39 -20.78
CA ILE A 339 10.41 -5.47 -20.84
C ILE A 339 9.82 -5.82 -19.47
N ALA A 340 10.44 -6.76 -18.75
CA ALA A 340 10.03 -7.15 -17.41
C ALA A 340 10.12 -5.96 -16.45
N SER A 341 11.18 -5.16 -16.57
CA SER A 341 11.40 -4.00 -15.73
C SER A 341 10.55 -2.78 -16.08
N LEU A 342 9.65 -2.76 -17.08
CA LEU A 342 8.90 -1.54 -17.43
C LEU A 342 8.04 -1.01 -16.27
N ARG A 343 7.98 0.33 -16.13
CA ARG A 343 7.17 1.06 -15.14
C ARG A 343 5.81 1.35 -15.74
N LEU A 344 4.86 0.45 -15.48
CA LEU A 344 3.48 0.61 -15.93
C LEU A 344 2.60 0.93 -14.72
N THR A 345 2.19 2.19 -14.64
CA THR A 345 1.34 2.77 -13.60
C THR A 345 -0.10 2.96 -14.04
N CYS A 346 -0.38 2.95 -15.34
CA CYS A 346 -1.73 2.94 -15.87
C CYS A 346 -2.48 1.63 -15.58
N ASP A 347 -3.79 1.69 -15.79
CA ASP A 347 -4.66 0.53 -15.87
C ASP A 347 -4.59 -0.10 -17.29
N THR A 348 -5.49 -1.03 -17.59
CA THR A 348 -5.59 -1.76 -18.86
C THR A 348 -6.35 -1.03 -19.97
N SER A 349 -6.64 0.26 -19.80
CA SER A 349 -7.46 1.07 -20.70
C SER A 349 -6.65 1.86 -21.72
N ASP A 350 -7.32 2.84 -22.36
CA ASP A 350 -6.74 3.79 -23.31
C ASP A 350 -5.35 4.29 -22.86
N ASP A 351 -4.44 4.41 -23.85
CA ASP A 351 -3.04 4.84 -23.71
C ASP A 351 -2.05 3.84 -23.07
N VAL A 352 -2.48 2.66 -22.61
CA VAL A 352 -1.55 1.66 -22.03
C VAL A 352 -0.39 1.30 -22.95
N LEU A 353 -0.63 1.14 -24.26
CA LEU A 353 0.43 0.84 -25.24
C LEU A 353 1.38 2.03 -25.48
N ARG A 354 0.91 3.27 -25.30
CA ARG A 354 1.78 4.45 -25.34
C ARG A 354 2.68 4.49 -24.11
N GLU A 355 2.14 4.23 -22.93
CA GLU A 355 2.94 4.15 -21.70
C GLU A 355 3.98 3.03 -21.76
N VAL A 356 3.66 1.90 -22.41
CA VAL A 356 4.64 0.85 -22.71
C VAL A 356 5.80 1.38 -23.55
N CYS A 357 5.53 2.11 -24.64
CA CYS A 357 6.58 2.66 -25.48
C CYS A 357 7.43 3.69 -24.73
N ASP A 358 6.80 4.60 -24.00
CA ASP A 358 7.48 5.62 -23.20
C ASP A 358 8.37 4.97 -22.12
N SER A 359 7.86 3.94 -21.43
CA SER A 359 8.62 3.20 -20.43
C SER A 359 9.77 2.39 -21.05
N VAL A 360 9.65 1.91 -22.29
CA VAL A 360 10.74 1.21 -23.00
C VAL A 360 11.88 2.18 -23.26
N ALA A 361 11.58 3.36 -23.79
CA ALA A 361 12.58 4.38 -24.06
C ALA A 361 13.32 4.82 -22.79
N GLU A 362 12.59 5.00 -21.68
CA GLU A 362 13.17 5.30 -20.37
C GLU A 362 14.07 4.15 -19.88
N SER A 363 13.57 2.92 -19.89
CA SER A 363 14.29 1.72 -19.41
C SER A 363 15.57 1.48 -20.21
N LEU A 364 15.52 1.61 -21.54
CA LEU A 364 16.68 1.45 -22.41
C LEU A 364 17.72 2.56 -22.19
N THR A 365 17.28 3.80 -21.96
CA THR A 365 18.17 4.91 -21.62
C THR A 365 18.90 4.63 -20.29
N GLN A 366 18.18 4.18 -19.28
CA GLN A 366 18.77 3.80 -17.98
C GLN A 366 19.73 2.62 -18.11
N ALA A 367 19.39 1.59 -18.89
CA ALA A 367 20.25 0.45 -19.14
C ALA A 367 21.57 0.84 -19.81
N ARG A 368 21.52 1.75 -20.80
CA ARG A 368 22.72 2.27 -21.47
C ARG A 368 23.61 3.07 -20.51
N GLU A 369 23.02 3.92 -19.69
CA GLU A 369 23.76 4.71 -18.69
C GLU A 369 24.42 3.81 -17.63
N LEU A 370 23.67 2.82 -17.11
CA LEU A 370 24.19 1.80 -16.19
C LEU A 370 25.33 1.00 -16.81
N ALA A 371 25.15 0.55 -18.05
CA ALA A 371 26.18 -0.20 -18.76
C ALA A 371 27.42 0.66 -19.01
N ALA A 372 27.28 1.96 -19.22
CA ALA A 372 28.40 2.89 -19.29
C ALA A 372 29.11 3.11 -17.92
N GLY A 373 28.50 2.69 -16.81
CA GLY A 373 28.99 2.89 -15.44
C GLY A 373 28.46 4.16 -14.77
N GLY A 374 27.53 4.87 -15.41
CA GLY A 374 26.85 6.03 -14.85
C GLY A 374 25.83 5.65 -13.77
N PRO A 375 25.55 6.54 -12.80
CA PRO A 375 24.47 6.34 -11.86
C PRO A 375 23.12 6.65 -12.51
N VAL A 376 22.11 5.83 -12.23
CA VAL A 376 20.72 6.09 -12.61
C VAL A 376 19.83 6.12 -11.38
N ASN A 377 18.72 6.84 -11.47
CA ASN A 377 17.70 6.81 -10.43
C ASN A 377 16.72 5.66 -10.72
N ALA A 378 16.94 4.51 -10.09
CA ALA A 378 16.04 3.37 -10.18
C ALA A 378 14.91 3.48 -9.14
N VAL A 379 13.89 2.64 -9.30
CA VAL A 379 12.77 2.56 -8.37
C VAL A 379 12.74 1.16 -7.74
N ALA A 380 12.76 1.10 -6.42
CA ALA A 380 12.41 -0.11 -5.68
C ALA A 380 10.91 -0.07 -5.35
N TYR A 381 10.18 -1.15 -5.65
CA TYR A 381 8.80 -1.32 -5.22
C TYR A 381 8.75 -2.11 -3.93
N VAL A 382 8.11 -1.53 -2.93
CA VAL A 382 7.90 -2.13 -1.62
C VAL A 382 6.42 -2.41 -1.46
N GLY A 383 6.06 -3.69 -1.50
CA GLY A 383 4.68 -4.13 -1.28
C GLY A 383 4.32 -4.12 0.19
N LEU A 384 3.25 -3.42 0.55
CA LEU A 384 2.69 -3.42 1.90
C LEU A 384 1.26 -4.00 1.89
N CYS A 385 0.89 -4.72 2.95
CA CYS A 385 -0.49 -5.18 3.19
C CYS A 385 -1.03 -4.70 4.55
N ASN A 386 -2.28 -5.11 4.87
CA ASN A 386 -3.08 -4.73 6.03
C ASN A 386 -3.59 -3.28 6.05
N VAL A 387 -3.16 -2.48 5.10
CA VAL A 387 -3.61 -1.11 4.89
C VAL A 387 -3.86 -0.90 3.42
N ALA A 388 -4.89 -0.13 3.06
CA ALA A 388 -5.19 0.20 1.66
C ALA A 388 -5.49 1.71 1.56
N LEU A 389 -5.23 2.33 0.40
CA LEU A 389 -5.72 3.69 0.18
C LEU A 389 -7.22 3.64 -0.02
N ASP A 390 -7.94 4.58 0.57
CA ASP A 390 -9.37 4.79 0.29
C ASP A 390 -9.55 5.42 -1.10
N ASP A 391 -10.69 5.22 -1.75
CA ASP A 391 -10.91 5.54 -3.19
C ASP A 391 -10.61 7.01 -3.55
N ASP A 392 -10.77 7.93 -2.60
CA ASP A 392 -10.50 9.35 -2.77
C ASP A 392 -9.02 9.74 -2.60
N VAL A 393 -8.17 8.78 -2.23
CA VAL A 393 -6.71 8.92 -2.12
C VAL A 393 -6.06 8.11 -3.25
N PRO A 394 -5.69 8.74 -4.37
CA PRO A 394 -5.02 8.03 -5.46
C PRO A 394 -3.58 7.66 -5.09
N ARG A 395 -2.88 8.55 -4.39
CA ARG A 395 -1.48 8.40 -3.97
C ARG A 395 -1.12 9.34 -2.82
N ILE A 396 -0.01 9.05 -2.14
CA ILE A 396 0.61 9.86 -1.10
C ILE A 396 2.05 10.17 -1.55
N GLU A 397 2.37 11.45 -1.73
CA GLU A 397 3.70 11.91 -2.12
C GLU A 397 4.57 12.15 -0.88
N LEU A 398 5.77 11.59 -0.87
CA LEU A 398 6.76 11.71 0.19
C LEU A 398 8.13 12.11 -0.41
N PRO A 399 9.06 12.66 0.38
CA PRO A 399 10.43 12.90 -0.08
C PRO A 399 11.10 11.61 -0.61
N ASN A 400 11.39 11.57 -1.91
CA ASN A 400 11.98 10.43 -2.64
C ASN A 400 11.16 9.13 -2.58
N MET A 401 9.86 9.22 -2.30
CA MET A 401 8.99 8.05 -2.19
C MET A 401 7.55 8.39 -2.58
N MET A 402 6.83 7.45 -3.19
CA MET A 402 5.41 7.59 -3.51
C MET A 402 4.66 6.36 -3.04
N ILE A 403 3.55 6.53 -2.32
CA ILE A 403 2.66 5.44 -1.94
C ILE A 403 1.47 5.46 -2.87
N ARG A 404 1.13 4.32 -3.47
CA ARG A 404 -0.07 4.16 -4.30
C ARG A 404 -0.63 2.75 -4.19
N ARG A 405 -1.76 2.51 -4.85
CA ARG A 405 -2.23 1.14 -5.08
C ARG A 405 -1.27 0.41 -6.04
N PRO A 406 -1.10 -0.92 -5.89
CA PRO A 406 -0.41 -1.72 -6.89
C PRO A 406 -1.11 -1.57 -8.25
N SER A 407 -0.33 -1.43 -9.32
CA SER A 407 -0.89 -1.48 -10.68
C SER A 407 -1.23 -2.93 -11.05
N VAL A 408 -2.07 -3.10 -12.06
CA VAL A 408 -2.43 -4.41 -12.62
C VAL A 408 -1.20 -5.20 -13.05
N PHE A 409 -0.21 -4.54 -13.66
CA PHE A 409 1.02 -5.16 -14.15
C PHE A 409 1.97 -5.61 -13.03
N GLU A 410 1.84 -5.05 -11.84
CA GLU A 410 2.67 -5.40 -10.67
C GLU A 410 2.14 -6.62 -9.93
N LYS A 411 0.81 -6.81 -9.90
CA LYS A 411 0.19 -7.95 -9.21
C LYS A 411 0.71 -9.31 -9.70
N HIS A 412 1.11 -9.37 -10.97
CA HIS A 412 1.59 -10.60 -11.62
C HIS A 412 3.12 -10.66 -11.72
N ALA A 413 3.82 -9.56 -11.42
CA ALA A 413 5.28 -9.51 -11.32
C ALA A 413 5.80 -10.07 -9.99
N VAL A 414 4.90 -10.39 -9.04
CA VAL A 414 5.25 -10.99 -7.75
C VAL A 414 4.68 -12.40 -7.62
N PRO A 415 5.38 -13.31 -6.91
CA PRO A 415 4.88 -14.66 -6.66
C PRO A 415 3.47 -14.66 -6.05
N SER A 416 2.66 -15.67 -6.37
CA SER A 416 1.24 -15.74 -5.98
C SER A 416 0.99 -15.62 -4.47
N PHE A 417 1.92 -16.12 -3.63
CA PHE A 417 1.81 -16.07 -2.17
C PHE A 417 2.02 -14.65 -1.57
N VAL A 418 2.55 -13.69 -2.34
CA VAL A 418 2.75 -12.29 -1.94
C VAL A 418 1.77 -11.31 -2.63
N LYS A 419 0.77 -11.82 -3.38
CA LYS A 419 -0.31 -11.02 -4.01
C LYS A 419 -1.25 -10.29 -3.03
N LYS A 420 -1.00 -10.36 -1.72
CA LYS A 420 -1.77 -9.68 -0.68
C LYS A 420 -1.41 -8.20 -0.51
N ALA A 421 -0.41 -7.70 -1.23
CA ALA A 421 -0.06 -6.29 -1.16
C ALA A 421 -1.24 -5.43 -1.66
N THR A 422 -1.69 -4.53 -0.80
CA THR A 422 -2.77 -3.57 -1.04
C THR A 422 -2.22 -2.16 -1.25
N LEU A 423 -0.93 -1.95 -0.97
CA LEU A 423 -0.17 -0.75 -1.27
C LEU A 423 1.18 -1.12 -1.89
N VAL A 424 1.69 -0.22 -2.74
CA VAL A 424 3.07 -0.21 -3.21
C VAL A 424 3.67 1.14 -2.83
N ALA A 425 4.83 1.11 -2.17
CA ALA A 425 5.69 2.26 -2.03
C ALA A 425 6.80 2.20 -3.08
N GLU A 426 6.81 3.18 -3.96
CA GLU A 426 7.90 3.42 -4.90
C GLU A 426 8.99 4.20 -4.19
N VAL A 427 10.17 3.62 -4.02
CA VAL A 427 11.31 4.26 -3.37
C VAL A 427 12.37 4.55 -4.42
N SER A 428 12.72 5.82 -4.59
CA SER A 428 13.81 6.24 -5.46
C SER A 428 15.15 5.84 -4.84
N THR A 429 15.93 5.07 -5.60
CA THR A 429 17.23 4.53 -5.20
C THR A 429 18.27 4.77 -6.29
N GLU A 430 19.46 5.25 -5.91
CA GLU A 430 20.57 5.38 -6.84
C GLU A 430 21.14 3.99 -7.19
N LEU A 431 21.09 3.65 -8.47
CA LEU A 431 21.61 2.40 -9.02
C LEU A 431 22.83 2.69 -9.90
N GLN A 432 23.94 2.01 -9.64
CA GLN A 432 25.16 2.13 -10.44
C GLN A 432 25.85 0.76 -10.50
N LEU A 433 26.41 0.44 -11.67
CA LEU A 433 27.29 -0.73 -11.84
C LEU A 433 28.56 -0.53 -11.01
N ARG A 434 28.82 -1.46 -10.07
CA ARG A 434 30.01 -1.42 -9.21
C ARG A 434 31.11 -2.33 -9.71
N ASP A 435 30.75 -3.54 -10.10
CA ASP A 435 31.69 -4.56 -10.54
C ASP A 435 31.02 -5.44 -11.61
N VAL A 436 31.81 -5.91 -12.55
CA VAL A 436 31.37 -6.86 -13.58
C VAL A 436 32.52 -7.81 -13.90
N THR A 437 32.24 -9.10 -13.80
CA THR A 437 33.22 -10.14 -14.09
C THR A 437 32.63 -11.18 -15.02
N LEU A 438 33.45 -11.82 -15.86
CA LEU A 438 32.97 -12.97 -16.61
C LEU A 438 32.48 -14.06 -15.66
N GLN A 439 31.33 -14.65 -15.99
CA GLN A 439 30.87 -15.85 -15.33
C GLN A 439 31.73 -17.01 -15.83
N SER A 440 32.38 -17.73 -14.91
CA SER A 440 33.10 -18.96 -15.26
C SER A 440 32.11 -19.90 -15.95
N MET A 441 32.36 -20.19 -17.23
CA MET A 441 31.63 -21.21 -17.97
C MET A 441 32.27 -22.59 -17.80
N SER A 442 33.16 -22.76 -16.82
CA SER A 442 33.82 -24.03 -16.61
C SER A 442 32.77 -25.08 -16.26
N MET A 443 32.44 -25.93 -17.23
CA MET A 443 31.88 -27.25 -16.98
C MET A 443 33.00 -28.15 -16.44
N ASN A 444 33.64 -27.73 -15.36
CA ASN A 444 34.50 -28.64 -14.62
C ASN A 444 33.57 -29.58 -13.87
N ASP A 445 33.44 -30.81 -14.38
CA ASP A 445 32.74 -31.89 -13.69
C ASP A 445 33.38 -32.25 -12.34
N ASP A 446 34.53 -31.65 -11.96
CA ASP A 446 35.15 -31.79 -10.65
C ASP A 446 34.42 -30.93 -9.59
N PRO A 447 33.68 -31.56 -8.65
CA PRO A 447 32.94 -30.84 -7.62
C PRO A 447 33.82 -29.99 -6.70
N LYS A 448 35.12 -30.31 -6.58
CA LYS A 448 36.04 -29.54 -5.73
C LYS A 448 36.39 -28.20 -6.34
N GLU A 449 36.49 -28.13 -7.66
CA GLU A 449 36.79 -26.89 -8.37
C GLU A 449 35.58 -25.97 -8.38
N ILE A 450 34.38 -26.53 -8.59
CA ILE A 450 33.10 -25.83 -8.40
C ILE A 450 32.99 -25.25 -6.98
N LEU A 451 33.31 -26.04 -5.94
CA LEU A 451 33.28 -25.56 -4.55
C LEU A 451 34.32 -24.46 -4.29
N ARG A 452 35.50 -24.53 -4.95
CA ARG A 452 36.54 -23.51 -4.82
C ARG A 452 36.13 -22.20 -5.51
N GLU A 453 35.60 -22.28 -6.73
CA GLU A 453 35.04 -21.12 -7.44
C GLU A 453 33.90 -20.49 -6.66
N PHE A 454 32.99 -21.29 -6.10
CA PHE A 454 31.90 -20.81 -5.25
C PHE A 454 32.44 -20.16 -3.97
N ALA A 455 33.50 -20.71 -3.37
CA ALA A 455 34.17 -20.12 -2.21
C ALA A 455 34.88 -18.80 -2.55
N GLU A 456 35.56 -18.71 -3.70
CA GLU A 456 36.19 -17.47 -4.19
C GLU A 456 35.15 -16.40 -4.53
N GLN A 457 34.04 -16.77 -5.16
CA GLN A 457 32.88 -15.88 -5.39
C GLN A 457 32.24 -15.43 -4.08
N ASN A 458 32.12 -16.32 -3.10
CA ASN A 458 31.66 -15.97 -1.76
C ASN A 458 32.65 -15.08 -1.01
N GLU A 459 33.95 -15.29 -1.11
CA GLU A 459 34.96 -14.42 -0.49
C GLU A 459 34.97 -13.02 -1.12
N ARG A 460 34.83 -12.92 -2.45
CA ARG A 460 34.60 -11.63 -3.13
C ARG A 460 33.32 -10.98 -2.64
N SER A 461 32.25 -11.75 -2.56
CA SER A 461 30.98 -11.30 -1.97
C SER A 461 31.18 -10.80 -0.52
N ILE A 462 31.93 -11.50 0.32
CA ILE A 462 32.23 -11.10 1.70
C ILE A 462 33.09 -9.82 1.73
N THR A 463 34.08 -9.69 0.84
CA THR A 463 34.92 -8.50 0.71
C THR A 463 34.09 -7.26 0.37
N TYR A 464 33.04 -7.44 -0.42
CA TYR A 464 32.07 -6.39 -0.71
C TYR A 464 30.89 -6.36 0.27
N ALA A 465 30.79 -7.27 1.25
CA ALA A 465 29.63 -7.35 2.14
C ALA A 465 29.53 -6.16 3.09
N ASP A 466 30.65 -5.69 3.67
CA ASP A 466 30.63 -4.52 4.55
C ASP A 466 30.35 -3.22 3.79
N LYS A 467 30.84 -3.12 2.55
CA LYS A 467 30.53 -1.99 1.64
C LYS A 467 29.09 -2.06 1.12
N ARG A 468 28.58 -3.25 0.79
CA ARG A 468 27.18 -3.49 0.42
C ARG A 468 26.25 -3.19 1.58
N LYS A 469 26.60 -3.59 2.81
CA LYS A 469 25.82 -3.35 4.01
C LYS A 469 25.63 -1.85 4.28
N ALA A 470 26.70 -1.05 4.19
CA ALA A 470 26.61 0.41 4.34
C ALA A 470 25.74 1.12 3.28
N LEU A 471 25.62 0.56 2.06
CA LEU A 471 24.74 1.11 1.00
C LEU A 471 23.30 0.54 1.03
N SER A 472 23.16 -0.75 1.33
CA SER A 472 21.92 -1.52 1.36
C SER A 472 21.04 -1.21 2.59
N GLU A 473 21.62 -0.68 3.68
CA GLU A 473 20.90 -0.30 4.90
C GLU A 473 19.90 0.85 4.72
N SER A 474 19.99 1.62 3.61
CA SER A 474 19.13 2.79 3.38
C SER A 474 17.67 2.43 3.08
N LEU A 475 17.39 1.37 2.30
CA LEU A 475 16.02 1.02 1.95
C LEU A 475 15.24 0.42 3.14
N PRO A 476 15.75 -0.58 3.89
CA PRO A 476 15.03 -1.12 5.04
C PRO A 476 14.71 -0.06 6.10
N GLU A 477 15.61 0.89 6.35
CA GLU A 477 15.35 1.98 7.29
C GLU A 477 14.29 2.94 6.74
N ARG A 478 14.31 3.30 5.45
CA ARG A 478 13.25 4.09 4.81
C ARG A 478 11.89 3.40 4.85
N VAL A 479 11.85 2.08 4.61
CA VAL A 479 10.62 1.28 4.73
C VAL A 479 10.14 1.23 6.17
N LEU A 480 11.06 1.12 7.14
CA LEU A 480 10.73 1.18 8.56
C LEU A 480 10.17 2.55 8.96
N GLN A 481 10.77 3.64 8.47
CA GLN A 481 10.28 5.01 8.64
C GLN A 481 8.89 5.19 8.03
N LEU A 482 8.66 4.68 6.81
CA LEU A 482 7.35 4.70 6.16
C LEU A 482 6.30 3.96 6.99
N ARG A 483 6.58 2.71 7.36
CA ARG A 483 5.66 1.89 8.17
C ARG A 483 5.33 2.60 9.47
N PHE A 484 6.32 3.23 10.10
CA PHE A 484 6.11 3.97 11.32
C PHE A 484 5.30 5.25 11.11
N ALA A 485 5.53 6.00 10.04
CA ALA A 485 4.72 7.17 9.70
C ALA A 485 3.24 6.79 9.50
N ILE A 486 2.95 5.64 8.86
CA ILE A 486 1.60 5.09 8.75
C ILE A 486 1.04 4.71 10.12
N ALA A 487 1.82 4.05 10.99
CA ALA A 487 1.40 3.75 12.35
C ALA A 487 1.06 5.02 13.15
N LEU A 488 1.88 6.07 13.03
CA LEU A 488 1.61 7.37 13.63
C LEU A 488 0.38 8.04 12.99
N ALA A 489 0.09 7.83 11.71
CA ALA A 489 -1.11 8.37 11.08
C ALA A 489 -2.44 7.77 11.58
N SER A 490 -2.39 6.75 12.44
CA SER A 490 -3.57 6.07 13.00
C SER A 490 -4.65 7.04 13.51
N PRO A 491 -5.91 6.92 13.06
CA PRO A 491 -7.03 7.70 13.59
C PRO A 491 -7.46 7.21 14.99
N GLN A 492 -8.28 7.98 15.70
CA GLN A 492 -8.57 7.73 17.14
C GLN A 492 -9.03 6.31 17.45
N ARG A 493 -9.85 5.73 16.55
CA ARG A 493 -10.54 4.45 16.77
C ARG A 493 -9.87 3.25 16.09
N ARG A 494 -8.84 3.47 15.27
CA ARG A 494 -8.23 2.40 14.46
C ARG A 494 -6.72 2.56 14.47
N LEU A 495 -6.01 1.44 14.60
CA LEU A 495 -4.56 1.41 14.51
C LEU A 495 -4.16 0.90 13.13
N LEU A 496 -3.30 1.64 12.43
CA LEU A 496 -2.80 1.28 11.11
C LEU A 496 -1.51 0.47 11.26
N GLY A 497 -1.53 -0.79 10.83
CA GLY A 497 -0.41 -1.73 11.01
C GLY A 497 0.16 -2.28 9.71
N PRO A 498 0.87 -1.48 8.89
CA PRO A 498 1.37 -1.92 7.58
C PRO A 498 2.41 -3.04 7.71
N VAL A 499 2.19 -4.14 7.00
CA VAL A 499 3.13 -5.26 6.90
C VAL A 499 3.92 -5.14 5.62
N TRP A 500 5.25 -5.28 5.71
CA TRP A 500 6.12 -5.36 4.53
C TRP A 500 6.16 -6.78 3.99
N VAL A 501 5.71 -6.95 2.74
CA VAL A 501 5.49 -8.26 2.12
C VAL A 501 6.63 -8.61 1.16
N TYR A 502 7.03 -7.67 0.30
CA TYR A 502 8.09 -7.89 -0.68
C TYR A 502 8.84 -6.60 -1.01
N THR A 503 10.00 -6.77 -1.64
CA THR A 503 10.69 -5.71 -2.38
C THR A 503 11.12 -6.21 -3.74
N ILE A 504 10.85 -5.41 -4.78
CA ILE A 504 11.33 -5.61 -6.14
C ILE A 504 12.24 -4.44 -6.48
N TYR A 505 13.49 -4.70 -6.83
CA TYR A 505 14.39 -3.68 -7.38
C TYR A 505 14.22 -3.65 -8.89
N ARG A 506 13.83 -2.50 -9.45
CA ARG A 506 13.76 -2.34 -10.91
C ARG A 506 15.13 -2.02 -11.45
N ASN A 507 15.79 -3.05 -11.96
CA ASN A 507 17.04 -2.91 -12.69
C ASN A 507 16.78 -3.26 -14.16
N PRO A 508 16.97 -2.33 -15.10
CA PRO A 508 16.64 -2.56 -16.51
C PRO A 508 17.52 -3.61 -17.18
N LEU A 509 18.67 -3.96 -16.59
CA LEU A 509 19.56 -5.00 -17.08
C LEU A 509 19.28 -6.38 -16.46
N THR A 510 18.67 -6.47 -15.28
CA THR A 510 18.41 -7.76 -14.61
C THR A 510 16.93 -8.06 -14.38
N GLY A 511 16.01 -7.21 -14.85
CA GLY A 511 14.57 -7.38 -14.68
C GLY A 511 14.18 -7.38 -13.19
N HIS A 512 13.48 -8.44 -12.76
CA HIS A 512 13.08 -8.65 -11.36
C HIS A 512 14.07 -9.49 -10.54
N GLY A 513 15.30 -9.73 -11.02
CA GLY A 513 16.26 -10.63 -10.38
C GLY A 513 16.66 -10.31 -8.93
N GLY A 514 16.28 -9.13 -8.42
CA GLY A 514 16.53 -8.68 -7.03
C GLY A 514 15.37 -8.89 -6.06
N ASN A 515 14.41 -9.78 -6.33
CA ASN A 515 13.25 -9.96 -5.45
C ASN A 515 13.67 -10.44 -4.05
N SER A 516 13.41 -9.63 -3.03
CA SER A 516 13.53 -10.04 -1.63
C SER A 516 12.15 -10.21 -1.02
N LEU A 517 11.89 -11.37 -0.43
CA LEU A 517 10.70 -11.59 0.37
C LEU A 517 10.89 -10.95 1.75
N GLY A 518 9.86 -10.25 2.23
CA GLY A 518 9.86 -9.74 3.60
C GLY A 518 9.97 -10.90 4.60
N SER A 519 10.67 -10.67 5.72
CA SER A 519 10.82 -11.67 6.79
C SER A 519 9.48 -12.07 7.42
N ALA A 520 8.42 -11.29 7.21
CA ALA A 520 7.08 -11.58 7.68
C ALA A 520 6.33 -12.34 6.60
N GLY A 521 6.40 -13.69 6.62
CA GLY A 521 5.37 -14.49 5.96
C GLY A 521 4.03 -14.01 6.50
N ALA A 522 3.17 -13.46 5.63
CA ALA A 522 1.95 -12.70 5.93
C ALA A 522 1.27 -13.13 7.25
N GLY A 523 1.77 -12.61 8.36
CA GLY A 523 1.39 -13.07 9.68
C GLY A 523 -0.03 -12.63 9.98
N GLU A 524 -0.71 -13.46 10.77
CA GLU A 524 -1.76 -13.19 11.76
C GLU A 524 -1.99 -11.79 12.34
N SER A 525 -1.70 -10.62 11.72
CA SER A 525 -1.87 -9.35 12.44
C SER A 525 -3.30 -9.14 12.93
N ASN A 526 -3.45 -8.66 14.16
CA ASN A 526 -4.73 -8.31 14.76
C ASN A 526 -5.28 -6.95 14.28
N PHE A 527 -4.53 -6.22 13.45
CA PHE A 527 -4.84 -4.87 12.98
C PHE A 527 -4.88 -4.81 11.44
N ARG A 528 -5.70 -5.69 10.82
CA ARG A 528 -5.78 -5.89 9.36
C ARG A 528 -6.80 -4.97 8.67
N ASP A 529 -6.65 -4.88 7.34
CA ASP A 529 -7.59 -4.33 6.36
C ASP A 529 -8.12 -2.93 6.69
N GLN A 530 -7.23 -2.03 7.09
CA GLN A 530 -7.59 -0.65 7.43
C GLN A 530 -7.44 0.29 6.22
N ALA A 531 -8.47 1.08 5.94
CA ALA A 531 -8.39 2.12 4.92
C ALA A 531 -7.61 3.35 5.42
N ILE A 532 -6.72 3.88 4.59
CA ILE A 532 -6.05 5.17 4.75
C ILE A 532 -6.89 6.18 3.98
N ASP A 533 -7.73 6.89 4.71
CA ASP A 533 -8.48 8.03 4.20
C ASP A 533 -7.56 9.24 3.92
N ARG A 534 -8.12 10.29 3.32
CA ARG A 534 -7.38 11.52 2.98
C ARG A 534 -6.67 12.15 4.18
N LEU A 535 -7.28 12.14 5.36
CA LEU A 535 -6.71 12.74 6.55
C LEU A 535 -5.53 11.92 7.08
N ALA A 536 -5.68 10.59 7.13
CA ALA A 536 -4.60 9.68 7.44
C ALA A 536 -3.45 9.84 6.44
N ALA A 537 -3.74 10.00 5.14
CA ALA A 537 -2.73 10.26 4.13
C ALA A 537 -1.93 11.57 4.38
N GLU A 538 -2.60 12.67 4.72
CA GLU A 538 -1.94 13.92 5.10
C GLU A 538 -1.07 13.75 6.37
N ARG A 539 -1.53 12.95 7.33
CA ARG A 539 -0.76 12.59 8.53
C ARG A 539 0.44 11.71 8.21
N VAL A 540 0.33 10.76 7.28
CA VAL A 540 1.47 9.95 6.82
C VAL A 540 2.58 10.88 6.32
N ALA A 541 2.23 11.83 5.44
CA ALA A 541 3.19 12.80 4.93
C ALA A 541 3.81 13.66 6.05
N ARG A 542 3.00 14.07 7.04
CA ARG A 542 3.49 14.84 8.19
C ARG A 542 4.47 14.06 9.06
N TYR A 543 4.20 12.79 9.34
CA TYR A 543 5.01 11.95 10.24
C TYR A 543 6.14 11.20 9.54
N PHE A 544 6.24 11.30 8.21
CA PHE A 544 7.38 10.77 7.46
C PHE A 544 8.60 11.70 7.59
N VAL A 545 9.19 11.70 8.79
CA VAL A 545 10.37 12.48 9.17
C VAL A 545 11.55 11.56 9.44
N PRO A 546 12.81 11.99 9.22
CA PRO A 546 13.98 11.16 9.49
C PRO A 546 13.97 10.65 10.94
N THR A 547 14.18 9.34 11.13
CA THR A 547 14.17 8.72 12.46
C THR A 547 15.48 7.99 12.81
N ASP A 548 16.48 8.11 11.94
CA ASP A 548 17.73 7.36 12.01
C ASP A 548 18.60 7.82 13.20
N ASN A 549 18.47 9.10 13.56
CA ASN A 549 19.21 9.74 14.66
C ASN A 549 18.47 9.68 16.00
N LEU A 550 17.31 8.99 16.08
CA LEU A 550 16.60 8.85 17.35
C LEU A 550 17.47 8.13 18.39
N HIS A 551 17.38 8.56 19.64
CA HIS A 551 18.00 7.83 20.76
C HIS A 551 17.59 6.35 20.74
N ALA A 552 18.50 5.45 21.15
CA ALA A 552 18.31 4.00 21.06
C ALA A 552 17.01 3.50 21.71
N SER A 553 16.56 4.15 22.79
CA SER A 553 15.29 3.83 23.45
C SER A 553 14.06 4.16 22.59
N LEU A 554 14.08 5.26 21.83
CA LEU A 554 13.00 5.61 20.91
C LEU A 554 13.00 4.69 19.69
N ARG A 555 14.19 4.28 19.20
CA ARG A 555 14.28 3.25 18.15
C ARG A 555 13.68 1.92 18.61
N LEU A 556 13.93 1.52 19.87
CA LEU A 556 13.29 0.34 20.47
C LEU A 556 11.77 0.50 20.55
N ALA A 557 11.27 1.66 20.99
CA ALA A 557 9.83 1.93 21.05
C ALA A 557 9.17 1.84 19.66
N ARG A 558 9.79 2.44 18.62
CA ARG A 558 9.36 2.33 17.22
C ARG A 558 9.24 0.88 16.79
N THR A 559 10.29 0.09 17.01
CA THR A 559 10.31 -1.34 16.65
C THR A 559 9.21 -2.11 17.37
N ARG A 560 8.98 -1.87 18.67
CA ARG A 560 7.93 -2.54 19.45
C ARG A 560 6.53 -2.18 18.99
N ILE A 561 6.27 -0.91 18.66
CA ILE A 561 4.99 -0.46 18.09
C ILE A 561 4.73 -1.19 16.77
N LEU A 562 5.71 -1.23 15.86
CA LEU A 562 5.54 -1.89 14.57
C LEU A 562 5.38 -3.41 14.68
N GLN A 563 6.14 -4.06 15.57
CA GLN A 563 6.00 -5.49 15.83
C GLN A 563 4.60 -5.83 16.34
N ALA A 564 4.10 -5.07 17.33
CA ALA A 564 2.76 -5.25 17.88
C ALA A 564 1.66 -5.06 16.83
N LEU A 565 1.82 -4.08 15.93
CA LEU A 565 0.84 -3.77 14.90
C LEU A 565 0.85 -4.76 13.72
N SER A 566 2.02 -5.26 13.34
CA SER A 566 2.19 -5.89 12.02
C SER A 566 2.67 -7.34 12.08
N GLU A 567 3.39 -7.73 13.12
CA GLU A 567 4.15 -9.00 13.11
C GLU A 567 3.65 -10.00 14.17
N ARG A 568 3.00 -9.51 15.24
CA ARG A 568 2.44 -10.35 16.30
C ARG A 568 1.05 -10.89 15.94
N GLY A 569 0.92 -12.21 16.01
CA GLY A 569 -0.38 -12.89 15.90
C GLY A 569 -1.15 -12.99 17.21
N ASP A 570 -0.44 -13.13 18.34
CA ASP A 570 -1.08 -13.18 19.66
C ASP A 570 -1.36 -11.75 20.19
N VAL A 571 -2.62 -11.46 20.49
CA VAL A 571 -3.08 -10.16 21.02
C VAL A 571 -2.42 -9.84 22.37
N ILE A 572 -2.10 -10.85 23.18
CA ILE A 572 -1.41 -10.69 24.45
C ILE A 572 0.01 -10.16 24.21
N ASP A 573 0.72 -10.71 23.23
CA ASP A 573 2.05 -10.24 22.84
C ASP A 573 1.97 -8.81 22.29
N CYS A 574 0.97 -8.49 21.46
CA CYS A 574 0.73 -7.13 20.99
C CYS A 574 0.59 -6.15 22.17
N PHE A 575 -0.24 -6.50 23.15
CA PHE A 575 -0.45 -5.70 24.35
C PHE A 575 0.85 -5.50 25.14
N ILE A 576 1.63 -6.56 25.34
CA ILE A 576 2.91 -6.50 26.05
C ILE A 576 3.90 -5.60 25.28
N ASP A 577 4.03 -5.76 23.97
CA ASP A 577 4.94 -4.98 23.13
C ASP A 577 4.59 -3.48 23.16
N PHE A 578 3.31 -3.10 23.15
CA PHE A 578 2.90 -1.70 23.32
C PHE A 578 3.30 -1.12 24.68
N VAL A 579 3.14 -1.89 25.77
CA VAL A 579 3.55 -1.43 27.11
C VAL A 579 5.08 -1.31 27.19
N ILE A 580 5.84 -2.21 26.57
CA ILE A 580 7.31 -2.09 26.46
C ILE A 580 7.68 -0.83 25.66
N ALA A 581 6.91 -0.48 24.63
CA ALA A 581 7.13 0.76 23.90
C ALA A 581 6.98 1.98 24.82
N TRP A 582 5.98 2.01 25.71
CA TRP A 582 5.84 3.09 26.69
C TRP A 582 7.07 3.21 27.58
N GLU A 583 7.57 2.10 28.11
CA GLU A 583 8.77 2.05 28.94
C GLU A 583 10.02 2.51 28.18
N SER A 584 10.05 2.28 26.87
CA SER A 584 11.16 2.70 26.02
C SER A 584 11.08 4.21 25.69
N VAL A 585 9.88 4.78 25.65
CA VAL A 585 9.68 6.23 25.48
C VAL A 585 9.84 6.98 26.81
N VAL A 586 9.23 6.53 27.91
CA VAL A 586 9.18 7.26 29.21
C VAL A 586 9.31 6.35 30.45
N GLY A 587 10.10 5.28 30.37
CA GLY A 587 10.44 4.40 31.50
C GLY A 587 11.55 4.91 32.44
N TYR A 588 11.59 4.32 33.64
CA TYR A 588 12.56 4.59 34.69
C TYR A 588 12.90 3.30 35.44
N SER A 589 14.18 3.03 35.74
CA SER A 589 14.62 1.71 36.23
C SER A 589 14.14 1.33 37.63
N GLU A 590 13.89 2.31 38.51
CA GLU A 590 13.62 2.05 39.95
C GLU A 590 12.14 2.14 40.35
N SER A 591 11.27 2.75 39.52
CA SER A 591 9.83 2.88 39.80
C SER A 591 9.02 3.07 38.51
N THR A 592 8.87 2.00 37.73
CA THR A 592 8.32 2.07 36.37
C THR A 592 6.85 2.52 36.36
N THR A 593 5.96 1.91 37.14
CA THR A 593 4.51 2.14 36.99
C THR A 593 4.08 3.58 37.27
N PHE A 594 4.48 4.14 38.42
CA PHE A 594 4.07 5.50 38.80
C PHE A 594 4.68 6.54 37.86
N LEU A 595 5.99 6.44 37.60
CA LEU A 595 6.70 7.42 36.78
C LEU A 595 6.26 7.37 35.32
N VAL A 596 6.07 6.19 34.72
CA VAL A 596 5.53 6.05 33.37
C VAL A 596 4.13 6.66 33.29
N SER A 597 3.25 6.30 34.25
CA SER A 597 1.87 6.82 34.26
C SER A 597 1.82 8.34 34.44
N ALA A 598 2.67 8.89 35.32
CA ALA A 598 2.77 10.33 35.56
C ALA A 598 3.35 11.06 34.34
N ALA A 599 4.41 10.53 33.73
CA ALA A 599 5.06 11.13 32.57
C ALA A 599 4.13 11.13 31.35
N MET A 600 3.52 10.00 31.00
CA MET A 600 2.59 9.92 29.87
C MET A 600 1.40 10.85 30.06
N SER A 601 0.77 10.85 31.24
CA SER A 601 -0.38 11.71 31.49
C SER A 601 -0.03 13.20 31.46
N THR A 602 1.14 13.57 31.98
CA THR A 602 1.65 14.95 31.91
C THR A 602 1.99 15.37 30.49
N LEU A 603 2.56 14.47 29.69
CA LEU A 603 2.93 14.74 28.30
C LEU A 603 1.71 14.90 27.40
N LEU A 604 0.70 14.05 27.57
CA LEU A 604 -0.51 14.02 26.73
C LEU A 604 -1.56 15.07 27.15
N SER A 605 -1.63 15.40 28.45
CA SER A 605 -2.58 16.37 29.01
C SER A 605 -1.88 17.44 29.86
N PRO A 606 -1.02 18.30 29.26
CA PRO A 606 -0.18 19.25 29.99
C PRO A 606 -0.94 20.41 30.64
N ASP A 607 -2.14 20.73 30.16
CA ASP A 607 -2.91 21.91 30.61
C ASP A 607 -4.23 21.56 31.30
N ASP A 608 -4.65 20.29 31.26
CA ASP A 608 -5.92 19.83 31.82
C ASP A 608 -5.69 18.83 32.97
N VAL A 609 -5.93 19.30 34.20
CA VAL A 609 -5.68 18.53 35.42
C VAL A 609 -6.63 17.34 35.54
N GLU A 610 -7.89 17.48 35.16
CA GLU A 610 -8.87 16.39 35.27
C GLU A 610 -8.58 15.32 34.24
N LYS A 611 -8.37 15.69 32.97
CA LYS A 611 -7.97 14.74 31.93
C LYS A 611 -6.65 14.06 32.25
N ARG A 612 -5.69 14.78 32.85
CA ARG A 612 -4.43 14.18 33.30
C ARG A 612 -4.66 13.12 34.37
N ARG A 613 -5.50 13.40 35.37
CA ARG A 613 -5.83 12.44 36.43
C ARG A 613 -6.49 11.18 35.86
N ASP A 614 -7.42 11.35 34.94
CA ASP A 614 -8.13 10.24 34.31
C ASP A 614 -7.18 9.37 33.47
N LEU A 615 -6.32 10.02 32.68
CA LEU A 615 -5.30 9.36 31.89
C LEU A 615 -4.26 8.63 32.75
N PHE A 616 -3.84 9.24 33.87
CA PHE A 616 -2.95 8.59 34.83
C PHE A 616 -3.56 7.29 35.36
N ASN A 617 -4.84 7.31 35.75
CA ASN A 617 -5.54 6.13 36.24
C ASN A 617 -5.69 5.06 35.14
N GLN A 618 -5.95 5.48 33.90
CA GLN A 618 -6.03 4.58 32.75
C GLN A 618 -4.69 3.87 32.49
N VAL A 619 -3.59 4.62 32.38
CA VAL A 619 -2.25 4.04 32.13
C VAL A 619 -1.87 3.10 33.28
N LYS A 620 -2.09 3.52 34.53
CA LYS A 620 -1.82 2.70 35.71
C LYS A 620 -2.62 1.38 35.70
N LYS A 621 -3.89 1.42 35.28
CA LYS A 621 -4.74 0.23 35.15
C LYS A 621 -4.20 -0.74 34.10
N LEU A 622 -3.88 -0.26 32.90
CA LEU A 622 -3.30 -1.07 31.82
C LEU A 622 -1.95 -1.67 32.22
N TYR A 623 -1.10 -0.91 32.90
CA TYR A 623 0.17 -1.42 33.41
C TYR A 623 -0.03 -2.56 34.43
N GLY A 624 -1.02 -2.42 35.31
CA GLY A 624 -1.43 -3.47 36.24
C GLY A 624 -1.92 -4.74 35.52
N HIS A 625 -2.68 -4.59 34.44
CA HIS A 625 -3.11 -5.69 33.58
C HIS A 625 -1.92 -6.43 32.94
N ARG A 626 -0.94 -5.72 32.39
CA ARG A 626 0.29 -6.33 31.85
C ARG A 626 1.04 -7.12 32.91
N SER A 627 1.20 -6.55 34.12
CA SER A 627 1.83 -7.25 35.23
C SER A 627 1.10 -8.57 35.57
N ALA A 628 -0.23 -8.55 35.56
CA ALA A 628 -1.03 -9.72 35.85
C ALA A 628 -0.85 -10.84 34.80
N VAL A 629 -0.76 -10.47 33.53
CA VAL A 629 -0.49 -11.36 32.39
C VAL A 629 0.88 -12.00 32.52
N VAL A 630 1.94 -11.19 32.62
CA VAL A 630 3.33 -11.67 32.59
C VAL A 630 3.65 -12.59 33.77
N HIS A 631 3.06 -12.35 34.93
CA HIS A 631 3.24 -13.21 36.10
C HIS A 631 2.26 -14.40 36.16
N GLY A 632 1.50 -14.67 35.09
CA GLY A 632 0.59 -15.81 35.01
C GLY A 632 -0.61 -15.74 35.95
N SER A 633 -0.83 -14.61 36.61
CA SER A 633 -1.95 -14.42 37.55
C SER A 633 -3.30 -14.23 36.84
N ALA A 634 -3.27 -14.02 35.52
CA ALA A 634 -4.40 -13.84 34.62
C ALA A 634 -5.22 -15.12 34.32
N GLY A 635 -4.79 -16.31 34.76
CA GLY A 635 -5.27 -17.60 34.22
C GLY A 635 -6.60 -18.18 34.71
N ARG A 636 -7.51 -17.44 35.35
CA ARG A 636 -8.88 -17.94 35.63
C ARG A 636 -9.84 -16.76 35.63
N ASP A 637 -10.85 -16.80 34.76
CA ASP A 637 -12.01 -15.89 34.75
C ASP A 637 -12.86 -16.08 36.01
N ALA A 638 -12.26 -15.83 37.18
CA ALA A 638 -12.99 -15.64 38.40
C ALA A 638 -13.67 -14.26 38.31
N PRO A 639 -14.98 -14.16 38.58
CA PRO A 639 -15.74 -12.90 38.45
C PRO A 639 -15.22 -11.74 39.32
N SER A 640 -14.25 -11.99 40.21
CA SER A 640 -13.62 -11.01 41.09
C SER A 640 -12.28 -10.43 40.59
N LYS A 641 -11.73 -10.89 39.45
CA LYS A 641 -10.46 -10.35 38.92
C LYS A 641 -10.70 -9.21 37.93
N SER A 642 -9.90 -8.15 38.07
CA SER A 642 -9.97 -6.94 37.24
C SER A 642 -9.51 -7.12 35.79
N PHE A 643 -8.83 -8.22 35.49
CA PHE A 643 -8.33 -8.56 34.16
C PHE A 643 -9.15 -9.72 33.60
N LYS A 644 -9.69 -9.55 32.39
CA LYS A 644 -10.38 -10.62 31.65
C LYS A 644 -9.67 -10.89 30.34
N ILE A 645 -9.43 -12.15 30.05
CA ILE A 645 -8.72 -12.55 28.82
C ILE A 645 -9.51 -12.14 27.57
N THR A 646 -10.83 -12.11 27.66
CA THR A 646 -11.75 -11.69 26.58
C THR A 646 -11.65 -10.21 26.22
N GLU A 647 -11.12 -9.37 27.12
CA GLU A 647 -10.98 -7.91 26.93
C GLU A 647 -9.56 -7.52 26.45
N VAL A 648 -8.66 -8.49 26.23
CA VAL A 648 -7.25 -8.20 25.89
C VAL A 648 -7.10 -7.45 24.58
N SER A 649 -7.99 -7.67 23.60
CA SER A 649 -7.99 -6.90 22.35
C SER A 649 -8.24 -5.40 22.58
N ASP A 650 -9.16 -5.07 23.48
CA ASP A 650 -9.43 -3.69 23.87
C ASP A 650 -8.24 -3.09 24.62
N TYR A 651 -7.61 -3.87 25.49
CA TYR A 651 -6.41 -3.45 26.21
C TYR A 651 -5.24 -3.20 25.25
N ALA A 652 -5.03 -4.07 24.25
CA ALA A 652 -4.01 -3.91 23.22
C ALA A 652 -4.25 -2.66 22.38
N THR A 653 -5.49 -2.44 21.95
CA THR A 653 -5.87 -1.25 21.16
C THR A 653 -5.67 0.05 21.95
N GLN A 654 -6.14 0.09 23.20
CA GLN A 654 -5.89 1.23 24.08
C GLN A 654 -4.39 1.43 24.34
N ALA A 655 -3.65 0.33 24.52
CA ALA A 655 -2.23 0.41 24.79
C ALA A 655 -1.44 0.98 23.60
N GLY A 656 -1.76 0.49 22.40
CA GLY A 656 -1.18 0.97 21.15
C GLY A 656 -1.51 2.42 20.87
N ARG A 657 -2.74 2.86 21.15
CA ARG A 657 -3.13 4.28 21.01
C ARG A 657 -2.28 5.19 21.89
N LEU A 658 -2.16 4.85 23.16
CA LEU A 658 -1.32 5.60 24.11
C LEU A 658 0.15 5.57 23.72
N ALA A 659 0.65 4.45 23.17
CA ALA A 659 2.04 4.36 22.69
C ALA A 659 2.29 5.34 21.53
N ILE A 660 1.41 5.33 20.53
CA ILE A 660 1.48 6.20 19.36
C ILE A 660 1.36 7.67 19.77
N ASP A 661 0.35 8.03 20.57
CA ASP A 661 0.12 9.42 20.96
C ASP A 661 1.27 9.95 21.83
N THR A 662 1.82 9.13 22.74
CA THR A 662 2.99 9.51 23.54
C THR A 662 4.20 9.74 22.63
N PHE A 663 4.43 8.87 21.65
CA PHE A 663 5.54 9.01 20.71
C PHE A 663 5.40 10.27 19.87
N LYS A 664 4.20 10.59 19.36
CA LYS A 664 3.93 11.85 18.64
C LYS A 664 4.30 13.07 19.46
N ARG A 665 3.90 13.13 20.73
CA ARG A 665 4.23 14.27 21.60
C ARG A 665 5.72 14.38 21.91
N VAL A 666 6.46 13.27 21.87
CA VAL A 666 7.93 13.30 21.92
C VAL A 666 8.51 13.85 20.61
N LEU A 667 7.98 13.45 19.45
CA LEU A 667 8.42 13.98 18.14
C LEU A 667 8.17 15.49 17.98
N GLU A 668 7.10 16.02 18.58
CA GLU A 668 6.80 17.45 18.59
C GLU A 668 7.76 18.27 19.48
N ARG A 669 8.63 17.63 20.25
CA ARG A 669 9.52 18.24 21.23
C ARG A 669 10.97 17.82 20.98
N PRO A 670 11.71 18.53 20.10
CA PRO A 670 13.08 18.19 19.72
C PRO A 670 14.01 17.96 20.91
N GLU A 671 13.83 18.70 22.00
CA GLU A 671 14.59 18.60 23.24
C GLU A 671 14.46 17.24 23.95
N LEU A 672 13.46 16.42 23.61
CA LEU A 672 13.24 15.08 24.18
C LEU A 672 13.84 13.94 23.35
N LEU A 673 14.29 14.21 22.11
CA LEU A 673 14.67 13.17 21.15
C LEU A 673 16.00 12.50 21.49
N ASP A 674 16.97 13.27 21.98
CA ASP A 674 18.34 12.82 22.25
C ASP A 674 18.54 12.34 23.70
N LEU A 675 17.58 12.61 24.57
CA LEU A 675 17.66 12.25 25.98
C LEU A 675 17.52 10.74 26.19
N ASP A 676 18.20 10.23 27.23
CA ASP A 676 17.88 8.91 27.72
C ASP A 676 16.47 8.87 28.33
N THR A 677 15.97 7.66 28.60
CA THR A 677 14.60 7.51 29.10
C THR A 677 14.37 8.17 30.46
N GLN A 678 15.37 8.16 31.36
CA GLN A 678 15.24 8.74 32.70
C GLN A 678 15.26 10.27 32.66
N GLU A 679 16.16 10.83 31.87
CA GLU A 679 16.27 12.27 31.62
C GLU A 679 14.98 12.80 30.98
N ARG A 680 14.43 12.08 30.00
CA ARG A 680 13.15 12.43 29.37
C ARG A 680 12.01 12.47 30.40
N VAL A 681 11.91 11.47 31.27
CA VAL A 681 10.90 11.44 32.35
C VAL A 681 11.07 12.63 33.30
N ARG A 682 12.30 12.91 33.74
CA ARG A 682 12.58 14.05 34.62
C ARG A 682 12.18 15.37 33.95
N MET A 683 12.53 15.56 32.69
CA MET A 683 12.19 16.77 31.94
C MET A 683 10.67 16.95 31.78
N VAL A 684 9.94 15.86 31.47
CA VAL A 684 8.48 15.89 31.35
C VAL A 684 7.80 16.22 32.68
N LEU A 685 8.27 15.66 33.79
CA LEU A 685 7.64 15.83 35.11
C LEU A 685 8.01 17.14 35.81
N LEU A 686 9.25 17.61 35.66
CA LEU A 686 9.73 18.84 36.29
C LEU A 686 9.42 20.09 35.46
N GLY A 687 8.98 19.90 34.21
CA GLY A 687 8.69 20.98 33.27
C GLY A 687 9.92 21.39 32.46
N PHE A 688 9.65 22.06 31.35
CA PHE A 688 10.66 22.52 30.41
C PHE A 688 11.37 23.76 30.99
N PRO A 689 12.72 23.81 30.96
CA PRO A 689 13.41 25.07 31.22
C PRO A 689 12.90 26.10 30.20
N LYS A 690 12.46 27.26 30.71
CA LYS A 690 11.93 28.37 29.90
C LYS A 690 12.99 28.98 28.99
#